data_AF-A0A428X2Y1-F1
#
_entry.id   AF-A0A428X2Y1-F1
#
_cell.length_a   1.000
_cell.length_b   1.000
_cell.length_c   1.000
_cell.angle_alpha   90.00
_cell.angle_beta   90.00
_cell.angle_gamma   90.00
#
_symmetry.space_group_name_H-M   'P 1'
#
loop_
_entity.id
_entity.type
_entity.pdbx_description
1 polymer ?
#
loop_
_entity_poly.entity_id
_entity_poly.type
_entity_poly.pdbx_seq_one_letter_code
_entity_poly.pdbx_strand_id
1 'polypeptide(L)'
;MPGPDTRVVEIRVAGLVGTSGETLLDAVSTVDVAGDGLGRVIRPADRLRRPAPGPVLPALGRTIPRTLEGYLWHGMTSGGAAKATWALLFPFSLANVAFWMLPPVPPDRRLARVLGAVCRGLLRVAALLLTMLLMGQLAAIALDLFAAQCLAPASGCLPAIPDAVRSVPARIALGVLPLLIVIFVQHRISSATWAVHADGDLTGGPLRMRADPETPALRCLHTVAALASVALLLLGGPFRVPDDSFGLVVWIVTLAVVLATAVAAAIGVDTGRFARPGVLTFAGLLVVVAAVRLVLSNGPGAGPLPGTNGVVEGLGAALVGVTVLFALFLAPAALLARPGWKHKPRRLRPWMGGWAAAPVLALAGLLGGGFGAGLAEAVRRLSGAGTLRVPDTYLLVTVLWGAGLALAAVLGVLGFAVAVPVRRLRRGIPEIVGLMELDEQQETQAAAAWARSAWERRHLHHLALAVASAMSAGGAALLVLRFGFGLVPGWFGPLSAIGVVALGALAAGLLRVVYTAARTPQRSRHLGALADLVCFWPRAAHPTVPPCYALKVVPELAARAREHLAEPSTRVVLSGYNLGSLLTIMAAARLAAELPEADLERVGVLTAGSPLQWGYQRAFPALLPQESLERLFADLDGRWRALCRGTDIFGGGVTTWRHSVADRRLHGVGFLPDGGCGPVSATADENGVLILGGDHWLPDPLRGPTGRHRWAPGVLKHQDYVVDAEWDHAVAMAAGLGKPACGEQGSLFGDFPPKR
;
A
#
# COMPACT_ATOMS: atom_id res chain seq x y z
N MET A 1 7.49 35.15 -22.52
CA MET A 1 8.21 35.44 -21.26
C MET A 1 7.21 35.90 -20.19
N PRO A 2 7.39 35.54 -18.91
CA PRO A 2 6.49 35.94 -17.83
C PRO A 2 6.43 37.47 -17.67
N GLY A 3 5.21 38.04 -17.74
CA GLY A 3 4.96 39.47 -17.63
C GLY A 3 5.05 40.01 -16.18
N PRO A 4 4.89 41.33 -15.97
CA PRO A 4 4.91 41.96 -14.64
C PRO A 4 3.91 41.34 -13.65
N ASP A 5 2.75 40.92 -14.14
CA ASP A 5 1.66 40.37 -13.31
C ASP A 5 1.79 38.88 -13.00
N THR A 6 2.94 38.27 -13.29
CA THR A 6 3.14 36.83 -13.08
C THR A 6 3.00 36.47 -11.61
N ARG A 7 2.20 35.44 -11.32
CA ARG A 7 1.99 34.89 -9.98
C ARG A 7 2.23 33.38 -9.99
N VAL A 8 2.63 32.84 -8.85
CA VAL A 8 2.83 31.40 -8.67
C VAL A 8 1.86 30.88 -7.62
N VAL A 9 1.11 29.84 -7.96
CA VAL A 9 0.33 29.05 -7.01
C VAL A 9 1.06 27.74 -6.79
N GLU A 10 1.42 27.45 -5.54
CA GLU A 10 1.98 26.16 -5.17
C GLU A 10 0.95 25.36 -4.38
N ILE A 11 0.61 24.18 -4.87
CA ILE A 11 -0.30 23.24 -4.20
C ILE A 11 0.53 22.10 -3.63
N ARG A 12 0.74 22.11 -2.31
CA ARG A 12 1.48 21.07 -1.58
C ARG A 12 0.56 19.91 -1.23
N VAL A 13 0.99 18.68 -1.49
CA VAL A 13 0.21 17.46 -1.23
C VAL A 13 0.89 16.64 -0.15
N ALA A 14 0.15 16.36 0.92
CA ALA A 14 0.63 15.55 2.03
C ALA A 14 1.09 14.17 1.55
N GLY A 15 2.19 13.68 2.13
CA GLY A 15 2.83 12.44 1.70
C GLY A 15 2.58 11.21 2.57
N LEU A 16 2.06 11.42 3.77
CA LEU A 16 1.86 10.40 4.78
C LEU A 16 0.63 10.74 5.62
N VAL A 17 -0.05 9.68 6.10
CA VAL A 17 -1.09 9.84 7.12
C VAL A 17 -0.55 10.64 8.30
N GLY A 18 -1.31 11.66 8.71
CA GLY A 18 -1.04 12.42 9.92
C GLY A 18 -0.12 13.64 9.79
N THR A 19 0.22 14.02 8.56
CA THR A 19 0.83 15.33 8.28
C THR A 19 -0.17 16.44 8.62
N SER A 20 0.21 17.38 9.51
CA SER A 20 -0.63 18.55 9.83
C SER A 20 -0.50 19.63 8.77
N GLY A 21 -1.47 20.54 8.71
CA GLY A 21 -1.43 21.66 7.78
C GLY A 21 -0.23 22.58 8.00
N GLU A 22 0.07 22.85 9.27
CA GLU A 22 1.21 23.66 9.73
C GLU A 22 2.52 23.05 9.26
N THR A 23 2.66 21.72 9.36
CA THR A 23 3.86 21.01 8.91
C THR A 23 3.97 21.00 7.38
N LEU A 24 2.85 20.79 6.67
CA LEU A 24 2.84 20.73 5.20
C LEU A 24 3.18 22.09 4.58
N LEU A 25 2.64 23.17 5.13
CA LEU A 25 2.81 24.52 4.63
C LEU A 25 4.00 25.26 5.25
N ASP A 26 4.66 24.69 6.25
CA ASP A 26 5.65 25.35 7.11
C ASP A 26 5.11 26.69 7.65
N ALA A 27 3.89 26.65 8.20
CA ALA A 27 3.15 27.81 8.68
C ALA A 27 2.80 27.66 10.16
N VAL A 28 2.71 28.80 10.87
CA VAL A 28 2.32 28.82 12.29
C VAL A 28 0.88 28.33 12.50
N SER A 29 0.00 28.65 11.56
CA SER A 29 -1.42 28.31 11.59
C SER A 29 -1.93 28.13 10.17
N THR A 30 -2.98 27.33 10.00
CA THR A 30 -3.63 27.08 8.72
C THR A 30 -5.15 27.23 8.82
N VAL A 31 -5.79 27.61 7.71
CA VAL A 31 -7.24 27.72 7.58
C VAL A 31 -7.72 26.92 6.36
N ASP A 32 -8.87 26.27 6.50
CA ASP A 32 -9.53 25.59 5.38
C ASP A 32 -10.15 26.63 4.44
N VAL A 33 -9.86 26.52 3.14
CA VAL A 33 -10.37 27.43 2.11
C VAL A 33 -11.27 26.75 1.10
N ALA A 34 -11.16 25.43 0.94
CA ALA A 34 -12.02 24.62 0.09
C ALA A 34 -11.98 23.15 0.54
N GLY A 35 -12.83 22.31 -0.07
CA GLY A 35 -12.92 20.88 0.19
C GLY A 35 -14.18 20.47 0.95
N ASP A 36 -14.29 19.18 1.24
CA ASP A 36 -15.49 18.54 1.82
C ASP A 36 -15.29 18.01 3.25
N GLY A 37 -14.24 18.48 3.93
CA GLY A 37 -13.84 18.03 5.25
C GLY A 37 -13.00 16.74 5.27
N LEU A 38 -13.15 15.86 4.26
CA LEU A 38 -12.31 14.67 4.09
C LEU A 38 -11.07 14.95 3.22
N GLY A 39 -11.28 15.60 2.08
CA GLY A 39 -10.25 16.25 1.28
C GLY A 39 -10.30 17.75 1.56
N ARG A 40 -9.33 18.27 2.31
CA ARG A 40 -9.28 19.67 2.74
C ARG A 40 -8.22 20.43 1.95
N VAL A 41 -8.59 21.58 1.41
CA VAL A 41 -7.64 22.55 0.86
C VAL A 41 -7.41 23.62 1.91
N ILE A 42 -6.16 23.78 2.31
CA ILE A 42 -5.73 24.71 3.35
C ILE A 42 -4.84 25.81 2.79
N ARG A 43 -4.81 26.96 3.45
CA ARG A 43 -3.82 28.02 3.26
C ARG A 43 -3.18 28.41 4.58
N PRO A 44 -1.99 29.04 4.57
CA PRO A 44 -1.45 29.70 5.75
C PRO A 44 -2.47 30.71 6.28
N ALA A 45 -2.53 30.86 7.59
CA ALA A 45 -3.46 31.76 8.24
C ALA A 45 -2.73 32.86 9.01
N ASP A 46 -3.24 34.08 8.94
CA ASP A 46 -2.80 35.17 9.81
C ASP A 46 -3.30 34.98 11.26
N ARG A 47 -2.97 35.92 12.15
CA ARG A 47 -3.42 35.88 13.55
C ARG A 47 -4.94 35.94 13.71
N LEU A 48 -5.67 36.42 12.70
CA LEU A 48 -7.13 36.52 12.66
C LEU A 48 -7.78 35.32 11.95
N ARG A 49 -7.01 34.27 11.64
CA ARG A 49 -7.42 33.08 10.89
C ARG A 49 -7.91 33.38 9.47
N ARG A 50 -7.43 34.46 8.87
CA ARG A 50 -7.70 34.78 7.46
C ARG A 50 -6.62 34.15 6.57
N PRO A 51 -6.96 33.73 5.34
CA PRO A 51 -5.97 33.21 4.41
C PRO A 51 -4.88 34.26 4.14
N ALA A 52 -3.63 33.89 4.40
CA ALA A 52 -2.45 34.71 4.15
C ALA A 52 -1.72 34.20 2.89
N PRO A 53 -1.05 35.09 2.13
CA PRO A 53 -0.17 34.66 1.04
C PRO A 53 1.02 33.87 1.59
N GLY A 54 1.63 33.06 0.73
CA GLY A 54 2.87 32.35 1.06
C GLY A 54 4.09 33.28 1.01
N PRO A 55 5.28 32.78 1.41
CA PRO A 55 6.52 33.53 1.24
C PRO A 55 6.79 33.80 -0.25
N VAL A 56 7.16 35.04 -0.58
CA VAL A 56 7.44 35.46 -1.96
C VAL A 56 8.58 34.66 -2.57
N LEU A 57 8.49 34.36 -3.87
CA LEU A 57 9.54 33.64 -4.59
C LEU A 57 10.53 34.64 -5.20
N PRO A 58 11.82 34.56 -4.90
CA PRO A 58 12.83 35.29 -5.67
C PRO A 58 12.98 34.59 -7.03
N ALA A 59 12.72 35.30 -8.13
CA ALA A 59 12.99 34.81 -9.47
C ALA A 59 13.11 35.98 -10.46
N LEU A 60 13.91 35.80 -11.51
CA LEU A 60 14.11 36.82 -12.57
C LEU A 60 14.51 38.21 -12.01
N GLY A 61 15.32 38.24 -10.95
CA GLY A 61 15.78 39.49 -10.32
C GLY A 61 14.70 40.28 -9.57
N ARG A 62 13.54 39.68 -9.29
CA ARG A 62 12.44 40.32 -8.55
C ARG A 62 11.73 39.35 -7.59
N THR A 63 10.85 39.89 -6.76
CA THR A 63 9.96 39.10 -5.90
C THR A 63 8.65 38.80 -6.64
N ILE A 64 8.30 37.52 -6.73
CA ILE A 64 7.08 37.05 -7.39
C ILE A 64 6.07 36.62 -6.31
N PRO A 65 4.81 37.11 -6.36
CA PRO A 65 3.78 36.69 -5.42
C PRO A 65 3.53 35.18 -5.51
N ARG A 66 3.49 34.53 -4.34
CA ARG A 66 3.22 33.10 -4.20
C ARG A 66 1.97 32.87 -3.37
N THR A 67 0.98 32.21 -3.93
CA THR A 67 -0.14 31.65 -3.17
C THR A 67 0.19 30.23 -2.80
N LEU A 68 0.25 29.95 -1.50
CA LEU A 68 0.57 28.63 -0.98
C LEU A 68 -0.72 27.93 -0.54
N GLU A 69 -1.02 26.78 -1.15
CA GLU A 69 -2.12 25.90 -0.78
C GLU A 69 -1.59 24.53 -0.36
N GLY A 70 -2.33 23.85 0.51
CA GLY A 70 -2.06 22.48 0.91
C GLY A 70 -3.29 21.62 0.70
N TYR A 71 -3.12 20.40 0.18
CA TYR A 71 -4.17 19.41 0.08
C TYR A 71 -3.94 18.31 1.13
N LEU A 72 -4.83 18.26 2.12
CA LEU A 72 -4.82 17.31 3.21
C LEU A 72 -5.87 16.21 2.97
N TRP A 73 -5.40 14.97 2.85
CA TRP A 73 -6.25 13.78 2.68
C TRP A 73 -6.23 12.84 3.90
N HIS A 74 -5.56 13.22 4.98
CA HIS A 74 -5.44 12.36 6.17
C HIS A 74 -6.80 11.96 6.75
N GLY A 75 -7.85 12.77 6.56
CA GLY A 75 -9.22 12.46 6.93
C GLY A 75 -9.78 11.21 6.23
N MET A 76 -9.19 10.76 5.12
CA MET A 76 -9.58 9.53 4.42
C MET A 76 -9.00 8.28 5.08
N THR A 77 -7.82 8.39 5.70
CA THR A 77 -7.06 7.25 6.26
C THR A 77 -7.02 7.18 7.79
N SER A 78 -7.29 8.29 8.49
CA SER A 78 -7.32 8.36 9.96
C SER A 78 -8.68 8.83 10.51
N GLY A 79 -8.93 8.60 11.82
CA GLY A 79 -10.04 9.25 12.54
C GLY A 79 -11.32 8.44 12.82
N GLY A 80 -11.25 7.12 13.04
CA GLY A 80 -12.42 6.37 13.54
C GLY A 80 -12.13 4.90 13.88
N ALA A 81 -12.91 4.31 14.78
CA ALA A 81 -12.78 2.88 15.16
C ALA A 81 -12.88 1.95 13.94
N ALA A 82 -13.74 2.29 12.97
CA ALA A 82 -13.87 1.54 11.71
C ALA A 82 -12.60 1.54 10.84
N LYS A 83 -11.78 2.60 10.89
CA LYS A 83 -10.51 2.69 10.15
C LYS A 83 -9.39 1.94 10.86
N ALA A 84 -9.45 1.84 12.19
CA ALA A 84 -8.53 1.02 12.98
C ALA A 84 -8.63 -0.47 12.62
N THR A 85 -9.82 -0.95 12.26
CA THR A 85 -10.07 -2.33 11.83
C THR A 85 -9.43 -2.69 10.49
N TRP A 86 -9.03 -1.70 9.66
CA TRP A 86 -8.38 -1.97 8.37
C TRP A 86 -7.04 -2.72 8.49
N ALA A 87 -6.38 -2.63 9.65
CA ALA A 87 -5.20 -3.44 9.96
C ALA A 87 -5.48 -4.95 9.81
N LEU A 88 -6.68 -5.39 10.20
CA LEU A 88 -7.10 -6.81 10.11
C LEU A 88 -7.41 -7.23 8.65
N LEU A 89 -7.57 -6.26 7.75
CA LEU A 89 -7.81 -6.47 6.32
C LEU A 89 -6.50 -6.49 5.51
N PHE A 90 -5.35 -6.51 6.18
CA PHE A 90 -4.05 -6.52 5.54
C PHE A 90 -3.85 -7.70 4.56
N PRO A 91 -4.29 -8.95 4.84
CA PRO A 91 -4.21 -10.05 3.87
C PRO A 91 -4.96 -9.75 2.56
N PHE A 92 -6.18 -9.20 2.67
CA PHE A 92 -6.99 -8.81 1.52
C PHE A 92 -6.34 -7.68 0.71
N SER A 93 -5.69 -6.77 1.41
CA SER A 93 -4.98 -5.65 0.83
C SER A 93 -3.76 -6.11 0.03
N LEU A 94 -3.00 -7.07 0.53
CA LEU A 94 -1.87 -7.66 -0.19
C LEU A 94 -2.30 -8.40 -1.46
N ALA A 95 -3.42 -9.15 -1.41
CA ALA A 95 -3.98 -9.78 -2.60
C ALA A 95 -4.38 -8.72 -3.66
N ASN A 96 -4.94 -7.59 -3.23
CA ASN A 96 -5.25 -6.47 -4.12
C ASN A 96 -3.99 -5.77 -4.66
N VAL A 97 -2.94 -5.60 -3.84
CA VAL A 97 -1.65 -5.06 -4.29
C VAL A 97 -1.00 -5.98 -5.33
N ALA A 98 -1.04 -7.30 -5.13
CA ALA A 98 -0.50 -8.28 -6.08
C ALA A 98 -1.11 -8.16 -7.49
N PHE A 99 -2.38 -7.75 -7.59
CA PHE A 99 -3.04 -7.44 -8.87
C PHE A 99 -2.37 -6.30 -9.62
N TRP A 100 -1.99 -5.24 -8.91
CA TRP A 100 -1.33 -4.08 -9.51
C TRP A 100 0.16 -4.32 -9.79
N MET A 101 0.76 -5.34 -9.18
CA MET A 101 2.16 -5.75 -9.41
C MET A 101 2.36 -6.58 -10.68
N LEU A 102 1.30 -6.90 -11.42
CA LEU A 102 1.40 -7.68 -12.65
C LEU A 102 2.29 -6.96 -13.69
N PRO A 103 3.08 -7.73 -14.48
CA PRO A 103 3.90 -7.15 -15.52
C PRO A 103 3.04 -6.47 -16.60
N PRO A 104 3.57 -5.45 -17.30
CA PRO A 104 2.85 -4.81 -18.39
C PRO A 104 2.56 -5.83 -19.51
N VAL A 105 1.37 -5.74 -20.09
CA VAL A 105 0.92 -6.62 -21.17
C VAL A 105 1.23 -5.97 -22.51
N PRO A 106 2.13 -6.53 -23.35
CA PRO A 106 2.39 -6.01 -24.68
C PRO A 106 1.12 -6.06 -25.55
N PRO A 107 0.75 -4.96 -26.24
CA PRO A 107 -0.51 -4.89 -27.00
C PRO A 107 -0.57 -5.89 -28.16
N ASP A 108 0.57 -6.10 -28.83
CA ASP A 108 0.64 -6.89 -30.08
C ASP A 108 0.65 -8.41 -29.86
N ARG A 109 0.71 -8.87 -28.59
CA ARG A 109 0.87 -10.29 -28.26
C ARG A 109 -0.40 -10.86 -27.65
N ARG A 110 -1.20 -11.58 -28.46
CA ARG A 110 -2.42 -12.28 -28.00
C ARG A 110 -2.16 -13.18 -26.79
N LEU A 111 -1.09 -13.98 -26.81
CA LEU A 111 -0.72 -14.85 -25.69
C LEU A 111 -0.47 -14.07 -24.39
N ALA A 112 0.20 -12.92 -24.46
CA ALA A 112 0.45 -12.10 -23.27
C ALA A 112 -0.86 -11.50 -22.71
N ARG A 113 -1.81 -11.15 -23.57
CA ARG A 113 -3.15 -10.71 -23.16
C ARG A 113 -3.92 -11.83 -22.46
N VAL A 114 -3.90 -13.05 -23.01
CA VAL A 114 -4.57 -14.22 -22.40
C VAL A 114 -3.93 -14.54 -21.05
N LEU A 115 -2.60 -14.63 -20.97
CA LEU A 115 -1.90 -14.88 -19.71
C LEU A 115 -2.18 -13.78 -18.67
N GLY A 116 -2.19 -12.52 -19.08
CA GLY A 116 -2.56 -11.40 -18.21
C GLY A 116 -3.99 -11.51 -17.68
N ALA A 117 -4.95 -11.90 -18.52
CA ALA A 117 -6.33 -12.14 -18.11
C ALA A 117 -6.46 -13.31 -17.14
N VAL A 118 -5.79 -14.44 -17.42
CA VAL A 118 -5.74 -15.60 -16.53
C VAL A 118 -5.13 -15.23 -15.17
N CYS A 119 -4.01 -14.52 -15.15
CA CYS A 119 -3.39 -14.05 -13.90
C CYS A 119 -4.33 -13.16 -13.08
N ARG A 120 -5.04 -12.22 -13.71
CA ARG A 120 -6.05 -11.37 -13.02
C ARG A 120 -7.20 -12.20 -12.47
N GLY A 121 -7.71 -13.15 -13.25
CA GLY A 121 -8.76 -14.07 -12.81
C GLY A 121 -8.34 -14.92 -11.62
N LEU A 122 -7.15 -15.51 -11.66
CA LEU A 122 -6.59 -16.29 -10.55
C LEU A 122 -6.41 -15.45 -9.28
N LEU A 123 -6.01 -14.19 -9.40
CA LEU A 123 -5.91 -13.28 -8.25
C LEU A 123 -7.28 -12.95 -7.64
N ARG A 124 -8.32 -12.77 -8.46
CA ARG A 124 -9.71 -12.60 -7.99
C ARG A 124 -10.23 -13.87 -7.32
N VAL A 125 -9.92 -15.06 -7.85
CA VAL A 125 -10.26 -16.34 -7.21
C VAL A 125 -9.50 -16.51 -5.89
N ALA A 126 -8.21 -16.18 -5.84
CA ALA A 126 -7.43 -16.24 -4.60
C ALA A 126 -7.99 -15.27 -3.54
N ALA A 127 -8.40 -14.06 -3.95
CA ALA A 127 -9.08 -13.11 -3.08
C ALA A 127 -10.44 -13.65 -2.56
N LEU A 128 -11.21 -14.32 -3.42
CA LEU A 128 -12.46 -14.99 -3.02
C LEU A 128 -12.19 -16.11 -2.00
N LEU A 129 -11.19 -16.96 -2.27
CA LEU A 129 -10.76 -18.03 -1.37
C LEU A 129 -10.26 -17.48 -0.02
N LEU A 130 -9.61 -16.32 0.02
CA LEU A 130 -9.25 -15.65 1.26
C LEU A 130 -10.49 -15.21 2.07
N THR A 131 -11.55 -14.75 1.41
CA THR A 131 -12.84 -14.45 2.07
C THR A 131 -13.47 -15.72 2.63
N MET A 132 -13.53 -16.78 1.84
CA MET A 132 -14.07 -18.07 2.27
C MET A 132 -13.24 -18.69 3.40
N LEU A 133 -11.91 -18.59 3.34
CA LEU A 133 -11.00 -19.06 4.38
C LEU A 133 -11.24 -18.32 5.69
N LEU A 134 -11.39 -16.99 5.65
CA LEU A 134 -11.77 -16.23 6.84
C LEU A 134 -13.08 -16.75 7.43
N MET A 135 -14.12 -16.96 6.61
CA MET A 135 -15.40 -17.49 7.09
C MET A 135 -15.26 -18.90 7.67
N GLY A 136 -14.48 -19.76 7.02
CA GLY A 136 -14.17 -21.11 7.49
C GLY A 136 -13.45 -21.12 8.85
N GLN A 137 -12.47 -20.25 9.02
CA GLN A 137 -11.71 -20.13 10.27
C GLN A 137 -12.56 -19.51 11.39
N LEU A 138 -13.36 -18.49 11.09
CA LEU A 138 -14.30 -17.93 12.06
C LEU A 138 -15.39 -18.93 12.44
N ALA A 139 -15.87 -19.74 11.50
CA ALA A 139 -16.81 -20.82 11.79
C ALA A 139 -16.16 -21.91 12.65
N ALA A 140 -14.90 -22.26 12.40
CA ALA A 140 -14.16 -23.17 13.28
C ALA A 140 -14.07 -22.65 14.73
N ILE A 141 -14.04 -21.33 14.94
CA ILE A 141 -14.04 -20.73 16.28
C ILE A 141 -15.46 -20.62 16.85
N ALA A 142 -16.40 -20.04 16.10
CA ALA A 142 -17.73 -19.70 16.60
C ALA A 142 -18.70 -20.89 16.57
N LEU A 143 -18.76 -21.63 15.46
CA LEU A 143 -19.67 -22.78 15.30
C LEU A 143 -19.09 -24.05 15.90
N ASP A 144 -17.82 -24.37 15.65
CA ASP A 144 -17.22 -25.62 16.11
C ASP A 144 -16.69 -25.51 17.56
N LEU A 145 -15.68 -24.68 17.79
CA LEU A 145 -15.03 -24.57 19.11
C LEU A 145 -16.00 -24.06 20.20
N PHE A 146 -16.73 -22.98 19.92
CA PHE A 146 -17.62 -22.36 20.90
C PHE A 146 -19.00 -23.03 20.96
N ALA A 147 -19.78 -23.01 19.87
CA ALA A 147 -21.13 -23.53 19.89
C ALA A 147 -21.20 -25.06 19.96
N ALA A 148 -20.40 -25.80 19.17
CA ALA A 148 -20.47 -27.26 19.13
C ALA A 148 -19.76 -27.91 20.34
N GLN A 149 -18.58 -27.44 20.73
CA GLN A 149 -17.79 -28.08 21.80
C GLN A 149 -17.98 -27.40 23.17
N CYS A 150 -17.74 -26.09 23.30
CA CYS A 150 -17.80 -25.41 24.59
C CYS A 150 -19.21 -25.32 25.17
N LEU A 151 -20.25 -25.10 24.37
CA LEU A 151 -21.64 -25.06 24.84
C LEU A 151 -22.37 -26.42 24.81
N ALA A 152 -21.66 -27.52 24.56
CA ALA A 152 -22.27 -28.85 24.59
C ALA A 152 -22.88 -29.15 25.97
N PRO A 153 -23.99 -29.93 26.02
CA PRO A 153 -24.50 -30.46 27.29
C PRO A 153 -23.39 -31.25 28.02
N ALA A 154 -23.26 -31.04 29.33
CA ALA A 154 -22.21 -31.64 30.18
C ALA A 154 -20.75 -31.21 29.87
N SER A 155 -20.52 -30.16 29.06
CA SER A 155 -19.20 -29.57 28.95
C SER A 155 -18.83 -28.81 30.24
N GLY A 156 -17.59 -28.98 30.71
CA GLY A 156 -17.03 -28.16 31.81
C GLY A 156 -16.65 -26.73 31.40
N CYS A 157 -16.96 -26.32 30.16
CA CYS A 157 -16.60 -25.03 29.60
C CYS A 157 -17.70 -24.00 29.93
N LEU A 158 -17.30 -22.84 30.46
CA LEU A 158 -18.20 -21.74 30.87
C LEU A 158 -19.38 -22.21 31.75
N PRO A 159 -19.12 -22.74 32.96
CA PRO A 159 -20.15 -23.31 33.83
C PRO A 159 -21.19 -22.28 34.31
N ALA A 160 -20.88 -20.99 34.24
CA ALA A 160 -21.79 -19.91 34.60
C ALA A 160 -22.91 -19.65 33.58
N ILE A 161 -22.88 -20.28 32.39
CA ILE A 161 -23.89 -20.06 31.34
C ILE A 161 -25.12 -20.97 31.57
N PRO A 162 -26.35 -20.41 31.62
CA PRO A 162 -27.58 -21.19 31.84
C PRO A 162 -27.87 -22.26 30.78
N ASP A 163 -28.54 -23.34 31.19
CA ASP A 163 -28.87 -24.48 30.31
C ASP A 163 -29.77 -24.10 29.12
N ALA A 164 -30.62 -23.07 29.27
CA ALA A 164 -31.44 -22.56 28.16
C ALA A 164 -30.60 -22.14 26.94
N VAL A 165 -29.40 -21.59 27.19
CA VAL A 165 -28.44 -21.15 26.15
C VAL A 165 -27.69 -22.34 25.54
N ARG A 166 -27.68 -23.50 26.21
CA ARG A 166 -27.10 -24.76 25.74
C ARG A 166 -28.07 -25.58 24.88
N SER A 167 -29.29 -25.10 24.68
CA SER A 167 -30.23 -25.71 23.72
C SER A 167 -29.66 -25.68 22.30
N VAL A 168 -29.97 -26.71 21.50
CA VAL A 168 -29.54 -26.82 20.09
C VAL A 168 -29.82 -25.55 19.27
N PRO A 169 -31.05 -24.98 19.27
CA PRO A 169 -31.32 -23.75 18.51
C PRO A 169 -30.51 -22.56 19.00
N ALA A 170 -30.32 -22.39 20.31
CA ALA A 170 -29.54 -21.29 20.87
C ALA A 170 -28.06 -21.40 20.49
N ARG A 171 -27.47 -22.61 20.53
CA ARG A 171 -26.08 -22.87 20.12
C ARG A 171 -25.84 -22.52 18.66
N ILE A 172 -26.73 -22.97 17.76
CA ILE A 172 -26.60 -22.67 16.32
C ILE A 172 -26.76 -21.17 16.08
N ALA A 173 -27.74 -20.52 16.72
CA ALA A 173 -27.91 -19.07 16.60
C ALA A 173 -26.67 -18.30 17.08
N LEU A 174 -26.10 -18.67 18.24
CA LEU A 174 -24.90 -18.04 18.79
C LEU A 174 -23.64 -18.29 17.95
N GLY A 175 -23.55 -19.41 17.24
CA GLY A 175 -22.44 -19.68 16.33
C GLY A 175 -22.57 -18.98 14.98
N VAL A 176 -23.79 -18.89 14.42
CA VAL A 176 -24.05 -18.25 13.11
C VAL A 176 -24.05 -16.73 13.20
N LEU A 177 -24.58 -16.15 14.28
CA LEU A 177 -24.74 -14.70 14.43
C LEU A 177 -23.40 -13.91 14.26
N PRO A 178 -22.28 -14.29 14.90
CA PRO A 178 -20.99 -13.63 14.68
C PRO A 178 -20.54 -13.65 13.21
N LEU A 179 -20.81 -14.75 12.49
CA LEU A 179 -20.46 -14.87 11.08
C LEU A 179 -21.27 -13.90 10.22
N LEU A 180 -22.59 -13.84 10.44
CA LEU A 180 -23.46 -12.89 9.74
C LEU A 180 -23.09 -11.43 10.04
N ILE A 181 -22.70 -11.11 11.28
CA ILE A 181 -22.21 -9.77 11.65
C ILE A 181 -20.94 -9.44 10.87
N VAL A 182 -19.96 -10.35 10.79
CA VAL A 182 -18.72 -10.10 10.03
C VAL A 182 -19.00 -9.96 8.53
N ILE A 183 -19.87 -10.79 7.96
CA ILE A 183 -20.30 -10.68 6.54
C ILE A 183 -20.94 -9.31 6.29
N PHE A 184 -21.84 -8.87 7.17
CA PHE A 184 -22.47 -7.56 7.08
C PHE A 184 -21.44 -6.43 7.17
N VAL A 185 -20.53 -6.48 8.14
CA VAL A 185 -19.45 -5.48 8.30
C VAL A 185 -18.56 -5.42 7.05
N GLN A 186 -18.16 -6.57 6.51
CA GLN A 186 -17.41 -6.66 5.26
C GLN A 186 -18.16 -6.05 4.08
N HIS A 187 -19.46 -6.36 3.96
CA HIS A 187 -20.32 -5.78 2.92
C HIS A 187 -20.40 -4.25 3.05
N ARG A 188 -20.58 -3.72 4.26
CA ARG A 188 -20.61 -2.28 4.53
C ARG A 188 -19.28 -1.61 4.18
N ILE A 189 -18.15 -2.17 4.61
CA ILE A 189 -16.81 -1.63 4.28
C ILE A 189 -16.58 -1.60 2.77
N SER A 190 -16.96 -2.67 2.05
CA SER A 190 -16.83 -2.75 0.59
C SER A 190 -17.80 -1.83 -0.18
N SER A 191 -18.83 -1.31 0.50
CA SER A 191 -19.73 -0.30 -0.07
C SER A 191 -19.26 1.13 0.10
N ALA A 192 -18.28 1.37 0.98
CA ALA A 192 -17.74 2.70 1.19
C ALA A 192 -16.97 3.17 -0.05
N THR A 193 -17.33 4.35 -0.54
CA THR A 193 -16.66 5.07 -1.63
C THR A 193 -16.45 6.51 -1.22
N TRP A 194 -15.42 7.15 -1.74
CA TRP A 194 -15.23 8.58 -1.54
C TRP A 194 -16.09 9.36 -2.53
N ALA A 195 -16.79 10.40 -2.07
CA ALA A 195 -17.47 11.33 -2.96
C ALA A 195 -16.41 12.15 -3.72
N VAL A 196 -16.54 12.24 -5.04
CA VAL A 196 -15.62 12.99 -5.91
C VAL A 196 -16.42 14.11 -6.55
N HIS A 197 -15.98 15.36 -6.37
CA HIS A 197 -16.69 16.55 -6.84
C HIS A 197 -16.18 17.05 -8.22
N ALA A 198 -15.32 16.28 -8.88
CA ALA A 198 -14.69 16.62 -10.15
C ALA A 198 -15.02 15.57 -11.23
N ASP A 199 -15.02 15.98 -12.51
CA ASP A 199 -15.35 15.12 -13.64
C ASP A 199 -14.53 13.83 -13.66
N GLY A 200 -15.23 12.71 -13.78
CA GLY A 200 -14.71 11.37 -13.53
C GLY A 200 -14.27 10.58 -14.77
N ASP A 201 -14.40 11.12 -15.98
CA ASP A 201 -14.23 10.33 -17.20
C ASP A 201 -12.83 10.44 -17.80
N LEU A 202 -11.93 9.59 -17.28
CA LEU A 202 -10.76 9.16 -18.03
C LEU A 202 -10.77 7.63 -18.18
N THR A 203 -10.38 7.17 -19.37
CA THR A 203 -10.02 5.77 -19.61
C THR A 203 -8.78 5.43 -18.78
N GLY A 204 -8.80 4.32 -18.05
CA GLY A 204 -7.64 3.85 -17.28
C GLY A 204 -6.42 3.60 -18.18
N GLY A 205 -5.21 3.77 -17.66
CA GLY A 205 -3.98 3.61 -18.44
C GLY A 205 -2.71 3.95 -17.64
N PRO A 206 -1.55 4.02 -18.30
CA PRO A 206 -0.32 4.51 -17.68
C PRO A 206 -0.54 5.85 -16.99
N LEU A 207 -0.05 6.00 -15.75
CA LEU A 207 -0.21 7.17 -14.89
C LEU A 207 -1.68 7.54 -14.55
N ARG A 208 -2.67 6.74 -14.95
CA ARG A 208 -4.10 7.03 -14.75
C ARG A 208 -4.83 5.86 -14.11
N MET A 209 -5.21 6.04 -12.85
CA MET A 209 -6.05 5.08 -12.14
C MET A 209 -7.53 5.33 -12.43
N ARG A 210 -8.29 4.24 -12.50
CA ARG A 210 -9.74 4.24 -12.66
C ARG A 210 -10.36 3.32 -11.61
N ALA A 211 -11.52 3.70 -11.08
CA ALA A 211 -12.33 2.79 -10.26
C ALA A 211 -12.77 1.60 -11.12
N ASP A 212 -12.55 0.37 -10.65
CA ASP A 212 -13.01 -0.82 -11.38
C ASP A 212 -14.55 -0.80 -11.46
N PRO A 213 -15.15 -0.70 -12.67
CA PRO A 213 -16.61 -0.70 -12.81
C PRO A 213 -17.24 -1.99 -12.27
N GLU A 214 -16.48 -3.08 -12.18
CA GLU A 214 -16.93 -4.37 -11.65
C GLU A 214 -16.94 -4.42 -10.11
N THR A 215 -16.48 -3.37 -9.40
CA THR A 215 -16.41 -3.35 -7.93
C THR A 215 -17.75 -3.76 -7.26
N PRO A 216 -18.93 -3.28 -7.70
CA PRO A 216 -20.20 -3.70 -7.11
C PRO A 216 -20.55 -5.17 -7.36
N ALA A 217 -20.19 -5.72 -8.53
CA ALA A 217 -20.37 -7.13 -8.86
C ALA A 217 -19.42 -7.99 -8.02
N LEU A 218 -18.15 -7.60 -7.91
CA LEU A 218 -17.15 -8.26 -7.07
C LEU A 218 -17.59 -8.29 -5.60
N ARG A 219 -18.13 -7.19 -5.07
CA ARG A 219 -18.73 -7.14 -3.73
C ARG A 219 -19.85 -8.16 -3.56
N CYS A 220 -20.74 -8.27 -4.54
CA CYS A 220 -21.83 -9.24 -4.54
C CYS A 220 -21.27 -10.67 -4.49
N LEU A 221 -20.33 -11.01 -5.37
CA LEU A 221 -19.71 -12.33 -5.43
C LEU A 221 -19.04 -12.74 -4.12
N HIS A 222 -18.28 -11.84 -3.48
CA HIS A 222 -17.67 -12.13 -2.18
C HIS A 222 -18.69 -12.31 -1.06
N THR A 223 -19.77 -11.53 -1.05
CA THR A 223 -20.83 -11.65 -0.05
C THR A 223 -21.59 -12.99 -0.21
N VAL A 224 -21.90 -13.36 -1.46
CA VAL A 224 -22.55 -14.65 -1.78
C VAL A 224 -21.64 -15.81 -1.42
N ALA A 225 -20.35 -15.76 -1.76
CA ALA A 225 -19.39 -16.81 -1.40
C ALA A 225 -19.21 -16.94 0.12
N ALA A 226 -19.23 -15.83 0.86
CA ALA A 226 -19.18 -15.84 2.32
C ALA A 226 -20.43 -16.52 2.92
N LEU A 227 -21.63 -16.14 2.47
CA LEU A 227 -22.89 -16.78 2.90
C LEU A 227 -22.94 -18.27 2.52
N ALA A 228 -22.57 -18.61 1.29
CA ALA A 228 -22.51 -19.99 0.82
C ALA A 228 -21.49 -20.84 1.60
N SER A 229 -20.38 -20.25 2.05
CA SER A 229 -19.41 -20.93 2.92
C SER A 229 -20.02 -21.29 4.28
N VAL A 230 -20.80 -20.37 4.87
CA VAL A 230 -21.53 -20.63 6.13
C VAL A 230 -22.60 -21.71 5.94
N ALA A 231 -23.39 -21.63 4.87
CA ALA A 231 -24.40 -22.64 4.54
C ALA A 231 -23.75 -24.02 4.36
N LEU A 232 -22.63 -24.10 3.62
CA LEU A 232 -21.92 -25.35 3.36
C LEU A 232 -21.36 -25.98 4.65
N LEU A 233 -20.85 -25.16 5.58
CA LEU A 233 -20.41 -25.62 6.90
C LEU A 233 -21.56 -26.20 7.73
N LEU A 234 -22.72 -25.53 7.73
CA LEU A 234 -23.92 -26.01 8.42
C LEU A 234 -24.45 -27.34 7.83
N LEU A 235 -24.16 -27.63 6.56
CA LEU A 235 -24.54 -28.86 5.88
C LEU A 235 -23.54 -30.03 6.09
N GLY A 236 -22.40 -29.79 6.75
CA GLY A 236 -21.36 -30.79 6.99
C GLY A 236 -20.11 -30.67 6.11
N GLY A 237 -19.97 -29.57 5.36
CA GLY A 237 -18.81 -29.27 4.51
C GLY A 237 -18.87 -29.87 3.09
N PRO A 238 -17.89 -29.55 2.22
CA PRO A 238 -17.86 -29.99 0.81
C PRO A 238 -17.47 -31.45 0.61
N PHE A 239 -16.97 -32.13 1.64
CA PHE A 239 -16.41 -33.48 1.53
C PHE A 239 -17.26 -34.55 2.20
N ARG A 240 -18.40 -34.17 2.78
CA ARG A 240 -19.35 -35.09 3.40
C ARG A 240 -20.73 -34.88 2.79
N VAL A 241 -21.19 -35.90 2.07
CA VAL A 241 -22.51 -35.89 1.46
C VAL A 241 -23.58 -36.07 2.55
N PRO A 242 -24.63 -35.23 2.59
CA PRO A 242 -25.79 -35.46 3.44
C PRO A 242 -26.48 -36.79 3.18
N ASP A 243 -26.88 -37.50 4.24
CA ASP A 243 -27.57 -38.78 4.14
C ASP A 243 -29.06 -38.64 3.73
N ASP A 244 -29.67 -37.47 3.98
CA ASP A 244 -31.06 -37.18 3.60
C ASP A 244 -31.19 -36.45 2.25
N SER A 245 -32.25 -36.78 1.50
CA SER A 245 -32.47 -36.24 0.14
C SER A 245 -32.63 -34.72 0.12
N PHE A 246 -33.27 -34.13 1.13
CA PHE A 246 -33.43 -32.68 1.21
C PHE A 246 -32.09 -31.97 1.40
N GLY A 247 -31.30 -32.44 2.37
CA GLY A 247 -29.94 -31.99 2.64
C GLY A 247 -29.04 -32.13 1.42
N LEU A 248 -29.14 -33.24 0.69
CA LEU A 248 -28.39 -33.48 -0.55
C LEU A 248 -28.68 -32.39 -1.59
N VAL A 249 -29.95 -32.07 -1.85
CA VAL A 249 -30.33 -31.04 -2.82
C VAL A 249 -29.78 -29.67 -2.40
N VAL A 250 -29.96 -29.26 -1.14
CA VAL A 250 -29.45 -27.98 -0.64
C VAL A 250 -27.92 -27.91 -0.72
N TRP A 251 -27.24 -29.03 -0.47
CA TRP A 251 -25.79 -29.15 -0.56
C TRP A 251 -25.28 -29.03 -2.01
N ILE A 252 -25.91 -29.73 -2.97
CA ILE A 252 -25.58 -29.60 -4.41
C ILE A 252 -25.77 -28.16 -4.87
N VAL A 253 -26.91 -27.54 -4.51
CA VAL A 253 -27.21 -26.15 -4.87
C VAL A 253 -26.17 -25.20 -4.26
N THR A 254 -25.79 -25.40 -3.00
CA THR A 254 -24.78 -24.58 -2.32
C THR A 254 -23.41 -24.70 -2.99
N LEU A 255 -23.00 -25.93 -3.35
CA LEU A 255 -21.75 -26.15 -4.11
C LEU A 255 -21.79 -25.52 -5.50
N ALA A 256 -22.92 -25.60 -6.20
CA ALA A 256 -23.10 -24.96 -7.50
C ALA A 256 -22.98 -23.43 -7.38
N VAL A 257 -23.50 -22.82 -6.32
CA VAL A 257 -23.34 -21.38 -6.03
C VAL A 257 -21.87 -21.02 -5.75
N VAL A 258 -21.15 -21.83 -4.96
CA VAL A 258 -19.71 -21.62 -4.71
C VAL A 258 -18.91 -21.70 -6.01
N LEU A 259 -19.16 -22.70 -6.85
CA LEU A 259 -18.49 -22.85 -8.14
C LEU A 259 -18.83 -21.69 -9.10
N ALA A 260 -20.10 -21.33 -9.20
CA ALA A 260 -20.55 -20.23 -10.06
C ALA A 260 -19.94 -18.89 -9.64
N THR A 261 -19.85 -18.62 -8.33
CA THR A 261 -19.21 -17.39 -7.82
C THR A 261 -17.71 -17.37 -8.09
N ALA A 262 -17.01 -18.50 -7.96
CA ALA A 262 -15.59 -18.61 -8.30
C ALA A 262 -15.33 -18.36 -9.80
N VAL A 263 -16.13 -18.98 -10.68
CA VAL A 263 -16.04 -18.77 -12.13
C VAL A 263 -16.38 -17.33 -12.52
N ALA A 264 -17.45 -16.76 -11.95
CA ALA A 264 -17.83 -15.37 -12.19
C ALA A 264 -16.73 -14.38 -11.74
N ALA A 265 -16.09 -14.65 -10.60
CA ALA A 265 -14.97 -13.85 -10.10
C ALA A 265 -13.74 -13.96 -11.01
N ALA A 266 -13.45 -15.16 -11.53
CA ALA A 266 -12.32 -15.39 -12.43
C ALA A 266 -12.46 -14.64 -13.77
N ILE A 267 -13.68 -14.62 -14.33
CA ILE A 267 -13.94 -14.03 -15.66
C ILE A 267 -14.28 -12.54 -15.57
N GLY A 268 -14.72 -12.05 -14.41
CA GLY A 268 -15.15 -10.65 -14.24
C GLY A 268 -16.59 -10.41 -14.72
N VAL A 269 -17.50 -11.34 -14.44
CA VAL A 269 -18.89 -11.21 -14.87
C VAL A 269 -19.61 -10.13 -14.06
N ASP A 270 -20.21 -9.15 -14.75
CA ASP A 270 -21.14 -8.22 -14.11
C ASP A 270 -22.50 -8.90 -13.92
N THR A 271 -22.86 -9.14 -12.66
CA THR A 271 -24.15 -9.72 -12.27
C THR A 271 -25.35 -8.82 -12.65
N GLY A 272 -25.11 -7.56 -13.01
CA GLY A 272 -26.16 -6.59 -13.34
C GLY A 272 -26.84 -6.01 -12.10
N ARG A 273 -27.22 -4.72 -12.14
CA ARG A 273 -27.75 -4.01 -10.95
C ARG A 273 -29.01 -4.65 -10.35
N PHE A 274 -29.88 -5.20 -11.19
CA PHE A 274 -31.19 -5.72 -10.78
C PHE A 274 -31.14 -7.17 -10.27
N ALA A 275 -30.19 -8.00 -10.71
CA ALA A 275 -30.09 -9.38 -10.25
C ALA A 275 -29.36 -9.52 -8.90
N ARG A 276 -28.50 -8.56 -8.54
CA ARG A 276 -27.69 -8.59 -7.29
C ARG A 276 -28.53 -8.81 -6.02
N PRO A 277 -29.65 -8.09 -5.77
CA PRO A 277 -30.47 -8.34 -4.59
C PRO A 277 -31.02 -9.77 -4.58
N GLY A 278 -31.50 -10.28 -5.72
CA GLY A 278 -32.02 -11.64 -5.85
C GLY A 278 -30.98 -12.70 -5.45
N VAL A 279 -29.77 -12.62 -6.01
CA VAL A 279 -28.69 -13.56 -5.69
C VAL A 279 -28.28 -13.48 -4.22
N LEU A 280 -28.24 -12.29 -3.63
CA LEU A 280 -27.94 -12.11 -2.20
C LEU A 280 -29.03 -12.70 -1.30
N THR A 281 -30.30 -12.46 -1.63
CA THR A 281 -31.43 -13.05 -0.87
C THR A 281 -31.44 -14.57 -0.97
N PHE A 282 -31.16 -15.13 -2.15
CA PHE A 282 -31.06 -16.56 -2.35
C PHE A 282 -29.93 -17.18 -1.51
N ALA A 283 -28.74 -16.57 -1.49
CA ALA A 283 -27.63 -17.02 -0.67
C ALA A 283 -27.93 -16.93 0.84
N GLY A 284 -28.63 -15.88 1.28
CA GLY A 284 -29.10 -15.76 2.67
C GLY A 284 -30.12 -16.83 3.03
N LEU A 285 -31.05 -17.15 2.13
CA LEU A 285 -32.03 -18.22 2.32
C LEU A 285 -31.34 -19.58 2.47
N LEU A 286 -30.29 -19.87 1.71
CA LEU A 286 -29.51 -21.11 1.85
C LEU A 286 -28.94 -21.27 3.27
N VAL A 287 -28.45 -20.18 3.89
CA VAL A 287 -27.96 -20.21 5.28
C VAL A 287 -29.11 -20.54 6.25
N VAL A 288 -30.26 -19.90 6.08
CA VAL A 288 -31.45 -20.14 6.93
C VAL A 288 -31.92 -21.58 6.80
N VAL A 289 -32.07 -22.09 5.57
CA VAL A 289 -32.48 -23.46 5.29
C VAL A 289 -31.50 -24.47 5.89
N ALA A 290 -30.19 -24.25 5.73
CA ALA A 290 -29.16 -25.11 6.31
C ALA A 290 -29.19 -25.09 7.85
N ALA A 291 -29.39 -23.92 8.46
CA ALA A 291 -29.49 -23.79 9.92
C ALA A 291 -30.74 -24.50 10.46
N VAL A 292 -31.90 -24.32 9.82
CA VAL A 292 -33.15 -24.99 10.20
C VAL A 292 -33.01 -26.51 10.08
N ARG A 293 -32.43 -27.01 8.98
CA ARG A 293 -32.15 -28.45 8.83
C ARG A 293 -31.29 -28.97 9.99
N LEU A 294 -30.22 -28.25 10.34
CA LEU A 294 -29.33 -28.66 11.43
C LEU A 294 -30.04 -28.67 12.79
N VAL A 295 -30.96 -27.73 13.04
CA VAL A 295 -31.82 -27.74 14.24
C VAL A 295 -32.75 -28.96 14.25
N LEU A 296 -33.41 -29.24 13.12
CA LEU A 296 -34.34 -30.36 12.98
C LEU A 296 -33.67 -31.73 13.09
N SER A 297 -32.38 -31.83 12.74
CA SER A 297 -31.57 -33.05 12.92
C SER A 297 -30.98 -33.19 14.33
N ASN A 298 -31.51 -32.49 15.34
CA ASN A 298 -31.02 -32.42 16.72
C ASN A 298 -29.59 -31.85 16.91
N GLY A 299 -29.12 -31.05 15.95
CA GLY A 299 -27.88 -30.30 16.05
C GLY A 299 -26.60 -31.14 16.04
N PRO A 300 -25.42 -30.51 16.22
CA PRO A 300 -24.19 -31.25 16.45
C PRO A 300 -24.27 -32.01 17.78
N GLY A 301 -23.92 -33.29 17.75
CA GLY A 301 -23.70 -34.09 18.96
C GLY A 301 -22.63 -33.48 19.88
N ALA A 302 -22.35 -34.12 21.02
CA ALA A 302 -21.26 -33.70 21.90
C ALA A 302 -19.90 -33.97 21.24
N GLY A 303 -19.36 -33.00 20.50
CA GLY A 303 -18.10 -33.14 19.78
C GLY A 303 -17.88 -32.08 18.71
N PRO A 304 -16.74 -32.16 17.99
CA PRO A 304 -16.43 -31.24 16.91
C PRO A 304 -17.44 -31.34 15.77
N LEU A 305 -17.77 -30.20 15.17
CA LEU A 305 -18.71 -30.14 14.05
C LEU A 305 -18.14 -30.93 12.84
N PRO A 306 -18.86 -31.92 12.31
CA PRO A 306 -18.38 -32.69 11.18
C PRO A 306 -18.18 -31.79 9.96
N GLY A 307 -17.00 -31.88 9.33
CA GLY A 307 -16.67 -31.13 8.12
C GLY A 307 -15.87 -29.84 8.32
N THR A 308 -15.76 -29.30 9.54
CA THR A 308 -14.98 -28.07 9.80
C THR A 308 -13.52 -28.22 9.36
N ASN A 309 -12.86 -29.31 9.77
CA ASN A 309 -11.48 -29.58 9.38
C ASN A 309 -11.35 -29.71 7.85
N GLY A 310 -12.27 -30.45 7.22
CA GLY A 310 -12.31 -30.60 5.76
C GLY A 310 -12.48 -29.27 5.04
N VAL A 311 -13.36 -28.37 5.49
CA VAL A 311 -13.56 -27.05 4.89
C VAL A 311 -12.28 -26.21 4.97
N VAL A 312 -11.68 -26.10 6.16
CA VAL A 312 -10.48 -25.29 6.36
C VAL A 312 -9.29 -25.85 5.55
N GLU A 313 -9.10 -27.17 5.57
CA GLU A 313 -8.05 -27.83 4.80
C GLU A 313 -8.28 -27.72 3.29
N GLY A 314 -9.52 -27.91 2.83
CA GLY A 314 -9.90 -27.79 1.42
C GLY A 314 -9.72 -26.38 0.88
N LEU A 315 -10.13 -25.36 1.65
CA LEU A 315 -9.92 -23.95 1.30
C LEU A 315 -8.44 -23.58 1.31
N GLY A 316 -7.67 -24.06 2.30
CA GLY A 316 -6.23 -23.91 2.34
C GLY A 316 -5.53 -24.56 1.13
N ALA A 317 -5.91 -25.78 0.79
CA ALA A 317 -5.39 -26.51 -0.35
C ALA A 317 -5.76 -25.84 -1.68
N ALA A 318 -7.01 -25.38 -1.83
CA ALA A 318 -7.45 -24.62 -3.00
C ALA A 318 -6.66 -23.30 -3.14
N LEU A 319 -6.43 -22.59 -2.04
CA LEU A 319 -5.64 -21.35 -2.05
C LEU A 319 -4.18 -21.59 -2.43
N VAL A 320 -3.56 -22.66 -1.90
CA VAL A 320 -2.22 -23.09 -2.30
C VAL A 320 -2.19 -23.45 -3.78
N GLY A 321 -3.15 -24.25 -4.26
CA GLY A 321 -3.26 -24.67 -5.66
C GLY A 321 -3.40 -23.49 -6.61
N VAL A 322 -4.28 -22.53 -6.29
CA VAL A 322 -4.45 -21.28 -7.07
C VAL A 322 -3.19 -20.42 -7.02
N THR A 323 -2.50 -20.35 -5.88
CA THR A 323 -1.24 -19.60 -5.76
C THR A 323 -0.13 -20.21 -6.61
N VAL A 324 -0.01 -21.55 -6.64
CA VAL A 324 0.93 -22.27 -7.50
C VAL A 324 0.57 -22.07 -8.96
N LEU A 325 -0.70 -22.23 -9.32
CA LEU A 325 -1.18 -22.03 -10.69
C LEU A 325 -0.91 -20.60 -11.17
N PHE A 326 -1.17 -19.61 -10.31
CA PHE A 326 -0.84 -18.21 -10.56
C PHE A 326 0.65 -18.03 -10.82
N ALA A 327 1.52 -18.60 -9.99
CA ALA A 327 2.98 -18.53 -10.19
C ALA A 327 3.40 -19.17 -11.52
N LEU A 328 2.81 -20.31 -11.89
CA LEU A 328 3.07 -21.01 -13.16
C LEU A 328 2.67 -20.19 -14.38
N PHE A 329 1.53 -19.48 -14.34
CA PHE A 329 1.11 -18.59 -15.44
C PHE A 329 1.81 -17.22 -15.43
N LEU A 330 2.21 -16.73 -14.26
CA LEU A 330 3.00 -15.51 -14.13
C LEU A 330 4.39 -15.68 -14.75
N ALA A 331 4.95 -16.88 -14.71
CA ALA A 331 6.24 -17.22 -15.31
C ALA A 331 6.36 -16.82 -16.79
N PRO A 332 5.56 -17.37 -17.73
CA PRO A 332 5.60 -16.97 -19.12
C PRO A 332 5.14 -15.52 -19.32
N ALA A 333 4.21 -15.00 -18.51
CA ALA A 333 3.79 -13.60 -18.61
C ALA A 333 4.96 -12.62 -18.35
N ALA A 334 5.74 -12.87 -17.31
CA ALA A 334 6.93 -12.09 -16.99
C ALA A 334 8.04 -12.23 -18.05
N LEU A 335 8.24 -13.44 -18.59
CA LEU A 335 9.17 -13.68 -19.70
C LEU A 335 8.77 -12.94 -20.97
N LEU A 336 7.48 -12.89 -21.31
CA LEU A 336 6.97 -12.16 -22.46
C LEU A 336 7.08 -10.63 -22.29
N ALA A 337 7.04 -10.13 -21.07
CA ALA A 337 7.27 -8.72 -20.75
C ALA A 337 8.77 -8.33 -20.73
N ARG A 338 9.68 -9.30 -20.63
CA ARG A 338 11.14 -9.09 -20.53
C ARG A 338 11.74 -8.16 -21.59
N PRO A 339 11.36 -8.23 -22.88
CA PRO A 339 11.92 -7.34 -23.90
C PRO A 339 11.74 -5.84 -23.58
N GLY A 340 10.63 -5.46 -22.93
CA GLY A 340 10.32 -4.08 -22.59
C GLY A 340 11.20 -3.49 -21.48
N TRP A 341 11.95 -4.30 -20.73
CA TRP A 341 12.79 -3.81 -19.63
C TRP A 341 14.19 -4.41 -19.56
N LYS A 342 14.54 -5.40 -20.40
CA LYS A 342 15.87 -6.06 -20.37
C LYS A 342 17.03 -5.09 -20.62
N HIS A 343 16.80 -4.07 -21.45
CA HIS A 343 17.78 -3.05 -21.82
C HIS A 343 17.99 -2.01 -20.69
N LYS A 344 17.04 -1.90 -19.76
CA LYS A 344 17.08 -0.93 -18.66
C LYS A 344 18.17 -1.31 -17.64
N PRO A 345 18.79 -0.33 -16.96
CA PRO A 345 19.68 -0.58 -15.83
C PRO A 345 19.00 -1.41 -14.73
N ARG A 346 19.75 -2.24 -14.00
CA ARG A 346 19.21 -3.11 -12.93
C ARG A 346 18.32 -2.38 -11.92
N ARG A 347 18.60 -1.10 -11.64
CA ARG A 347 17.84 -0.25 -10.70
C ARG A 347 16.45 0.15 -11.19
N LEU A 348 16.19 0.11 -12.50
CA LEU A 348 14.90 0.46 -13.11
C LEU A 348 14.09 -0.78 -13.53
N ARG A 349 14.68 -1.98 -13.39
CA ARG A 349 14.00 -3.23 -13.74
C ARG A 349 12.92 -3.58 -12.71
N PRO A 350 11.79 -4.16 -13.15
CA PRO A 350 10.77 -4.68 -12.25
C PRO A 350 11.34 -5.61 -11.19
N TRP A 351 10.75 -5.60 -9.99
CA TRP A 351 11.18 -6.49 -8.91
C TRP A 351 11.05 -7.95 -9.32
N MET A 352 12.12 -8.72 -9.07
CA MET A 352 12.25 -10.11 -9.53
C MET A 352 11.92 -10.30 -11.03
N GLY A 353 12.13 -9.28 -11.87
CA GLY A 353 11.80 -9.36 -13.30
C GLY A 353 10.30 -9.48 -13.59
N GLY A 354 9.43 -8.99 -12.70
CA GLY A 354 7.96 -9.04 -12.84
C GLY A 354 7.30 -10.19 -12.07
N TRP A 355 8.08 -11.00 -11.35
CA TRP A 355 7.58 -12.12 -10.55
C TRP A 355 7.14 -11.76 -9.13
N ALA A 356 7.40 -10.54 -8.66
CA ALA A 356 7.18 -10.16 -7.27
C ALA A 356 5.72 -10.29 -6.81
N ALA A 357 4.74 -10.33 -7.72
CA ALA A 357 3.34 -10.58 -7.38
C ALA A 357 3.09 -11.96 -6.75
N ALA A 358 3.83 -13.00 -7.15
CA ALA A 358 3.65 -14.37 -6.64
C ALA A 358 3.96 -14.52 -5.13
N PRO A 359 5.15 -14.13 -4.63
CA PRO A 359 5.43 -14.18 -3.19
C PRO A 359 4.56 -13.20 -2.38
N VAL A 360 4.08 -12.10 -2.98
CA VAL A 360 3.13 -11.20 -2.30
C VAL A 360 1.76 -11.84 -2.14
N LEU A 361 1.26 -12.55 -3.15
CA LEU A 361 0.03 -13.35 -3.05
C LEU A 361 0.19 -14.49 -2.04
N ALA A 362 1.32 -15.19 -2.07
CA ALA A 362 1.61 -16.24 -1.10
C ALA A 362 1.64 -15.69 0.33
N LEU A 363 2.25 -14.52 0.55
CA LEU A 363 2.24 -13.84 1.84
C LEU A 363 0.81 -13.47 2.29
N ALA A 364 -0.06 -13.04 1.37
CA ALA A 364 -1.47 -12.80 1.66
C ALA A 364 -2.17 -14.07 2.17
N GLY A 365 -1.92 -15.22 1.52
CA GLY A 365 -2.42 -16.53 1.94
C GLY A 365 -1.87 -16.97 3.30
N LEU A 366 -0.56 -16.85 3.51
CA LEU A 366 0.11 -17.19 4.77
C LEU A 366 -0.39 -16.34 5.94
N LEU A 367 -0.63 -15.05 5.73
CA LEU A 367 -1.19 -14.16 6.75
C LEU A 367 -2.66 -14.47 7.03
N GLY A 368 -3.47 -14.72 5.99
CA GLY A 368 -4.86 -15.12 6.14
C GLY A 368 -4.99 -16.41 6.95
N GLY A 369 -4.30 -17.47 6.52
CA GLY A 369 -4.23 -18.74 7.25
C GLY A 369 -3.65 -18.60 8.66
N GLY A 370 -2.56 -17.83 8.79
CA GLY A 370 -1.86 -17.57 10.04
C GLY A 370 -2.72 -16.89 11.10
N PHE A 371 -3.43 -15.81 10.76
CA PHE A 371 -4.26 -15.10 11.72
C PHE A 371 -5.40 -15.96 12.25
N GLY A 372 -6.09 -16.74 11.40
CA GLY A 372 -7.14 -17.63 11.88
C GLY A 372 -6.61 -18.79 12.73
N ALA A 373 -5.50 -19.42 12.33
CA ALA A 373 -4.86 -20.49 13.11
C ALA A 373 -4.35 -19.97 14.47
N GLY A 374 -3.68 -18.81 14.48
CA GLY A 374 -3.18 -18.16 15.68
C GLY A 374 -4.28 -17.74 16.64
N LEU A 375 -5.39 -17.19 16.12
CA LEU A 375 -6.54 -16.82 16.94
C LEU A 375 -7.24 -18.03 17.56
N ALA A 376 -7.50 -19.08 16.77
CA ALA A 376 -8.14 -20.30 17.27
C ALA A 376 -7.29 -20.97 18.36
N GLU A 377 -5.97 -21.05 18.15
CA GLU A 377 -5.04 -21.62 19.12
C GLU A 377 -4.88 -20.74 20.37
N ALA A 378 -4.91 -19.41 20.22
CA ALA A 378 -4.91 -18.49 21.36
C ALA A 378 -6.18 -18.64 22.21
N VAL A 379 -7.37 -18.70 21.58
CA VAL A 379 -8.65 -18.92 22.28
C VAL A 379 -8.63 -20.26 23.02
N ARG A 380 -8.16 -21.33 22.36
CA ARG A 380 -8.01 -22.66 22.98
C ARG A 380 -7.15 -22.58 24.25
N ARG A 381 -5.98 -21.94 24.19
CA ARG A 381 -5.06 -21.82 25.32
C ARG A 381 -5.59 -20.93 26.44
N LEU A 382 -6.22 -19.80 26.12
CA LEU A 382 -6.74 -18.84 27.09
C LEU A 382 -8.00 -19.33 27.81
N SER A 383 -8.80 -20.19 27.16
CA SER A 383 -10.02 -20.76 27.75
C SER A 383 -9.75 -21.77 28.89
N GLY A 384 -8.49 -22.18 29.10
CA GLY A 384 -8.14 -23.24 30.06
C GLY A 384 -8.63 -24.64 29.65
N ALA A 385 -9.42 -24.75 28.58
CA ALA A 385 -10.00 -25.99 28.08
C ALA A 385 -9.09 -26.61 27.00
N GLY A 386 -7.93 -27.11 27.44
CA GLY A 386 -6.97 -27.81 26.56
C GLY A 386 -7.53 -29.07 25.87
N THR A 387 -8.70 -29.55 26.31
CA THR A 387 -9.47 -30.66 25.74
C THR A 387 -10.20 -30.31 24.44
N LEU A 388 -10.37 -29.02 24.13
CA LEU A 388 -11.03 -28.58 22.90
C LEU A 388 -10.18 -28.93 21.67
N ARG A 389 -10.82 -29.42 20.62
CA ARG A 389 -10.18 -29.81 19.36
C ARG A 389 -10.25 -28.67 18.35
N VAL A 390 -9.11 -28.34 17.77
CA VAL A 390 -8.96 -27.39 16.66
C VAL A 390 -8.49 -28.14 15.41
N PRO A 391 -8.70 -27.61 14.19
CA PRO A 391 -8.19 -28.20 12.96
C PRO A 391 -6.71 -28.56 13.03
N ASP A 392 -6.35 -29.78 12.62
CA ASP A 392 -4.99 -30.33 12.75
C ASP A 392 -3.96 -29.52 11.95
N THR A 393 -4.40 -28.89 10.86
CA THR A 393 -3.55 -28.04 10.00
C THR A 393 -3.08 -26.76 10.70
N TYR A 394 -3.75 -26.32 11.76
CA TYR A 394 -3.34 -25.12 12.49
C TYR A 394 -1.97 -25.28 13.15
N LEU A 395 -1.61 -26.49 13.59
CA LEU A 395 -0.28 -26.77 14.12
C LEU A 395 0.82 -26.52 13.06
N LEU A 396 0.60 -26.96 11.83
CA LEU A 396 1.58 -26.74 10.75
C LEU A 396 1.73 -25.25 10.44
N VAL A 397 0.62 -24.52 10.42
CA VAL A 397 0.62 -23.08 10.16
C VAL A 397 1.36 -22.33 11.27
N THR A 398 1.10 -22.62 12.54
CA THR A 398 1.77 -21.94 13.66
C THR A 398 3.26 -22.29 13.72
N VAL A 399 3.66 -23.55 13.46
CA VAL A 399 5.07 -23.94 13.35
C VAL A 399 5.77 -23.15 12.24
N LEU A 400 5.13 -23.01 11.08
CA LEU A 400 5.66 -22.26 9.95
C LEU A 400 5.94 -20.79 10.32
N TRP A 401 5.03 -20.16 11.06
CA TRP A 401 5.21 -18.79 11.54
C TRP A 401 6.31 -18.66 12.60
N GLY A 402 6.46 -19.66 13.48
CA GLY A 402 7.58 -19.72 14.44
C GLY A 402 8.94 -19.81 13.74
N ALA A 403 9.07 -20.70 12.76
CA ALA A 403 10.27 -20.84 11.94
C ALA A 403 10.54 -19.60 11.07
N GLY A 404 9.48 -19.01 10.49
CA GLY A 404 9.56 -17.79 9.69
C GLY A 404 10.07 -16.59 10.49
N LEU A 405 9.63 -16.43 11.74
CA LEU A 405 10.13 -15.39 12.63
C LEU A 405 11.63 -15.57 12.92
N ALA A 406 12.05 -16.80 13.23
CA ALA A 406 13.46 -17.11 13.47
C ALA A 406 14.32 -16.79 12.23
N LEU A 407 13.87 -17.18 11.04
CA LEU A 407 14.55 -16.87 9.78
C LEU A 407 14.65 -15.35 9.54
N ALA A 408 13.54 -14.62 9.73
CA ALA A 408 13.53 -13.17 9.57
C ALA A 408 14.48 -12.47 10.55
N ALA A 409 14.55 -12.93 11.79
CA ALA A 409 15.49 -12.42 12.80
C ALA A 409 16.94 -12.66 12.38
N VAL A 410 17.30 -13.88 11.95
CA VAL A 410 18.67 -14.22 11.51
C VAL A 410 19.09 -13.37 10.30
N LEU A 411 18.25 -13.31 9.26
CA LEU A 411 18.54 -12.52 8.07
C LEU A 411 18.61 -11.01 8.38
N GLY A 412 17.77 -10.53 9.30
CA GLY A 412 17.80 -9.16 9.80
C GLY A 412 19.13 -8.84 10.50
N VAL A 413 19.57 -9.70 11.42
CA VAL A 413 20.85 -9.54 12.12
C VAL A 413 22.03 -9.58 11.15
N LEU A 414 22.09 -10.56 10.24
CA LEU A 414 23.13 -10.63 9.21
C LEU A 414 23.15 -9.39 8.31
N GLY A 415 21.97 -8.86 7.97
CA GLY A 415 21.84 -7.65 7.16
C GLY A 415 22.32 -6.38 7.88
N PHE A 416 21.76 -6.11 9.06
CA PHE A 416 21.97 -4.85 9.77
C PHE A 416 23.22 -4.83 10.64
N ALA A 417 23.51 -5.92 11.35
CA ALA A 417 24.66 -5.98 12.26
C ALA A 417 25.97 -6.32 11.54
N VAL A 418 25.91 -7.03 10.40
CA VAL A 418 27.12 -7.46 9.68
C VAL A 418 27.27 -6.74 8.34
N ALA A 419 26.29 -6.83 7.44
CA ALA A 419 26.47 -6.34 6.07
C ALA A 419 26.58 -4.80 5.97
N VAL A 420 25.86 -4.05 6.81
CA VAL A 420 25.95 -2.57 6.81
C VAL A 420 27.32 -2.08 7.29
N PRO A 421 27.86 -2.51 8.46
CA PRO A 421 29.21 -2.14 8.89
C PRO A 421 30.31 -2.59 7.92
N VAL A 422 30.27 -3.84 7.44
CA VAL A 422 31.28 -4.37 6.50
C VAL A 422 31.29 -3.56 5.20
N ARG A 423 30.12 -3.18 4.68
CA ARG A 423 30.03 -2.34 3.49
C ARG A 423 30.64 -0.96 3.72
N ARG A 424 30.40 -0.36 4.89
CA ARG A 424 30.99 0.94 5.24
C ARG A 424 32.52 0.85 5.28
N LEU A 425 33.06 -0.19 5.91
CA LEU A 425 34.50 -0.43 5.97
C LEU A 425 35.12 -0.62 4.58
N ARG A 426 34.45 -1.33 3.66
CA ARG A 426 34.97 -1.61 2.32
C ARG A 426 34.87 -0.46 1.31
N ARG A 427 33.83 0.37 1.41
CA ARG A 427 33.54 1.41 0.40
C ARG A 427 33.84 2.83 0.86
N GLY A 428 34.17 3.03 2.13
CA GLY A 428 34.46 4.35 2.67
C GLY A 428 33.27 5.32 2.59
N ILE A 429 33.59 6.61 2.60
CA ILE A 429 32.62 7.70 2.45
C ILE A 429 32.18 7.77 0.97
N PRO A 430 30.87 7.87 0.67
CA PRO A 430 30.42 8.05 -0.70
C PRO A 430 30.98 9.35 -1.31
N GLU A 431 31.62 9.29 -2.48
CA GLU A 431 32.24 10.45 -3.15
C GLU A 431 31.27 11.62 -3.36
N ILE A 432 29.98 11.34 -3.56
CA ILE A 432 28.94 12.37 -3.69
C ILE A 432 28.78 13.22 -2.41
N VAL A 433 29.04 12.65 -1.23
CA VAL A 433 29.01 13.38 0.04
C VAL A 433 30.21 14.32 0.13
N GLY A 434 31.38 13.89 -0.37
CA GLY A 434 32.58 14.74 -0.45
C GLY A 434 32.40 15.94 -1.38
N LEU A 435 31.57 15.83 -2.43
CA LEU A 435 31.22 16.97 -3.29
C LEU A 435 30.34 18.02 -2.60
N MET A 436 29.64 17.65 -1.53
CA MET A 436 28.73 18.53 -0.81
C MET A 436 29.44 19.40 0.23
N GLU A 437 30.78 19.37 0.28
CA GLU A 437 31.70 20.17 1.13
C GLU A 437 31.18 20.36 2.57
N LEU A 438 30.93 19.25 3.25
CA LEU A 438 30.55 19.21 4.67
C LEU A 438 31.79 19.23 5.57
N ASP A 439 31.64 19.58 6.85
CA ASP A 439 32.71 19.36 7.83
C ASP A 439 32.96 17.85 8.07
N GLU A 440 34.14 17.48 8.56
CA GLU A 440 34.54 16.06 8.70
C GLU A 440 33.59 15.25 9.63
N GLN A 441 33.05 15.86 10.68
CA GLN A 441 32.16 15.18 11.61
C GLN A 441 30.77 14.96 10.99
N GLN A 442 30.25 15.94 10.28
CA GLN A 442 28.99 15.87 9.55
C GLN A 442 29.11 14.90 8.37
N GLU A 443 30.23 14.90 7.66
CA GLU A 443 30.50 13.98 6.56
C GLU A 443 30.45 12.52 7.04
N THR A 444 31.09 12.20 8.17
CA THR A 444 31.06 10.83 8.72
C THR A 444 29.67 10.39 9.19
N GLN A 445 28.87 11.30 9.77
CA GLN A 445 27.48 11.05 10.16
C GLN A 445 26.58 10.86 8.94
N ALA A 446 26.68 11.76 7.95
CA ALA A 446 25.97 11.71 6.68
C ALA A 446 26.27 10.41 5.93
N ALA A 447 27.55 10.04 5.83
CA ALA A 447 27.98 8.80 5.18
C ALA A 447 27.42 7.55 5.87
N ALA A 448 27.36 7.53 7.21
CA ALA A 448 26.79 6.41 7.95
C ALA A 448 25.26 6.28 7.73
N ALA A 449 24.54 7.40 7.77
CA ALA A 449 23.10 7.43 7.51
C ALA A 449 22.79 7.08 6.04
N TRP A 450 23.59 7.57 5.10
CA TRP A 450 23.49 7.23 3.68
C TRP A 450 23.73 5.73 3.46
N ALA A 451 24.79 5.16 4.05
CA ALA A 451 25.12 3.75 3.90
C ALA A 451 23.98 2.83 4.39
N ARG A 452 23.40 3.15 5.56
CA ARG A 452 22.24 2.44 6.12
C ARG A 452 21.04 2.54 5.18
N SER A 453 20.66 3.75 4.80
CA SER A 453 19.46 4.00 3.96
C SER A 453 19.61 3.39 2.56
N ALA A 454 20.81 3.46 1.97
CA ALA A 454 21.10 2.82 0.69
C ALA A 454 21.12 1.28 0.77
N TRP A 455 21.43 0.69 1.93
CA TRP A 455 21.29 -0.75 2.15
C TRP A 455 19.82 -1.13 2.27
N GLU A 456 19.04 -0.37 3.05
CA GLU A 456 17.61 -0.59 3.25
C GLU A 456 16.82 -0.52 1.94
N ARG A 457 16.95 0.57 1.17
CA ARG A 457 16.33 0.74 -0.16
C ARG A 457 16.68 -0.42 -1.11
N ARG A 458 17.91 -0.93 -1.01
CA ARG A 458 18.39 -2.00 -1.88
C ARG A 458 17.92 -3.40 -1.45
N HIS A 459 17.83 -3.71 -0.16
CA HIS A 459 17.69 -5.09 0.30
C HIS A 459 16.43 -5.39 1.11
N LEU A 460 15.69 -4.40 1.65
CA LEU A 460 14.50 -4.69 2.45
C LEU A 460 13.42 -5.44 1.66
N HIS A 461 13.17 -5.03 0.42
CA HIS A 461 12.23 -5.75 -0.45
C HIS A 461 12.74 -7.16 -0.78
N HIS A 462 14.04 -7.36 -0.98
CA HIS A 462 14.61 -8.69 -1.17
C HIS A 462 14.47 -9.57 0.07
N LEU A 463 14.68 -9.02 1.26
CA LEU A 463 14.48 -9.71 2.54
C LEU A 463 13.02 -10.16 2.69
N ALA A 464 12.06 -9.24 2.50
CA ALA A 464 10.64 -9.55 2.59
C ALA A 464 10.22 -10.64 1.59
N LEU A 465 10.66 -10.53 0.34
CA LEU A 465 10.37 -11.51 -0.71
C LEU A 465 11.05 -12.86 -0.44
N ALA A 466 12.27 -12.86 0.10
CA ALA A 466 13.01 -14.07 0.46
C ALA A 466 12.35 -14.81 1.63
N VAL A 467 11.95 -14.09 2.69
CA VAL A 467 11.22 -14.67 3.83
C VAL A 467 9.88 -15.24 3.36
N ALA A 468 9.11 -14.51 2.55
CA ALA A 468 7.84 -15.01 2.00
C ALA A 468 8.04 -16.27 1.13
N SER A 469 9.09 -16.29 0.29
CA SER A 469 9.42 -17.45 -0.54
C SER A 469 9.88 -18.66 0.28
N ALA A 470 10.72 -18.43 1.29
CA ALA A 470 11.19 -19.48 2.21
C ALA A 470 10.05 -20.06 3.06
N MET A 471 9.13 -19.22 3.55
CA MET A 471 7.93 -19.68 4.24
C MET A 471 7.01 -20.47 3.30
N SER A 472 6.90 -20.07 2.03
CA SER A 472 6.11 -20.82 1.05
C SER A 472 6.71 -22.22 0.80
N ALA A 473 8.04 -22.31 0.65
CA ALA A 473 8.75 -23.57 0.51
C ALA A 473 8.64 -24.44 1.78
N GLY A 474 8.77 -23.83 2.97
CA GLY A 474 8.59 -24.51 4.25
C GLY A 474 7.15 -25.03 4.43
N GLY A 475 6.15 -24.26 4.01
CA GLY A 475 4.76 -24.70 3.99
C GLY A 475 4.55 -25.91 3.08
N ALA A 476 5.10 -25.89 1.86
CA ALA A 476 5.05 -27.04 0.96
C ALA A 476 5.73 -28.29 1.57
N ALA A 477 6.89 -28.13 2.20
CA ALA A 477 7.59 -29.22 2.88
C ALA A 477 6.77 -29.80 4.04
N LEU A 478 6.12 -28.96 4.85
CA LEU A 478 5.25 -29.40 5.95
C LEU A 478 4.01 -30.15 5.44
N LEU A 479 3.43 -29.71 4.31
CA LEU A 479 2.32 -30.41 3.67
C LEU A 479 2.76 -31.79 3.15
N VAL A 480 3.91 -31.88 2.49
CA VAL A 480 4.48 -33.16 2.04
C VAL A 480 4.79 -34.08 3.23
N LEU A 481 5.36 -33.55 4.31
CA LEU A 481 5.68 -34.32 5.51
C LEU A 481 4.41 -34.93 6.13
N ARG A 482 3.34 -34.13 6.24
CA ARG A 482 2.08 -34.58 6.81
C ARG A 482 1.32 -35.54 5.88
N PHE A 483 1.07 -35.14 4.64
CA PHE A 483 0.19 -35.90 3.74
C PHE A 483 0.92 -36.99 2.95
N GLY A 484 2.23 -36.86 2.73
CA GLY A 484 3.05 -37.86 2.06
C GLY A 484 3.63 -38.90 3.01
N PHE A 485 4.08 -38.49 4.20
CA PHE A 485 4.78 -39.37 5.14
C PHE A 485 4.02 -39.63 6.45
N GLY A 486 2.92 -38.93 6.72
CA GLY A 486 2.17 -39.07 7.98
C GLY A 486 2.92 -38.59 9.22
N LEU A 487 3.98 -37.80 9.05
CA LEU A 487 4.88 -37.41 10.14
C LEU A 487 4.50 -36.04 10.72
N VAL A 488 4.29 -35.99 12.03
CA VAL A 488 4.19 -34.75 12.81
C VAL A 488 5.14 -34.85 14.00
N PRO A 489 6.39 -34.35 13.87
CA PRO A 489 7.39 -34.44 14.92
C PRO A 489 6.96 -33.79 16.24
N GLY A 490 7.22 -34.46 17.37
CA GLY A 490 6.84 -33.96 18.70
C GLY A 490 7.48 -32.62 19.11
N TRP A 491 8.63 -32.26 18.52
CA TRP A 491 9.30 -30.97 18.76
C TRP A 491 8.62 -29.77 18.08
N PHE A 492 7.50 -29.99 17.36
CA PHE A 492 6.70 -28.90 16.78
C PHE A 492 6.00 -28.04 17.85
N GLY A 493 5.74 -28.57 19.04
CA GLY A 493 5.04 -27.86 20.11
C GLY A 493 5.67 -26.50 20.49
N PRO A 494 6.97 -26.45 20.84
CA PRO A 494 7.67 -25.19 21.13
C PRO A 494 7.65 -24.18 19.98
N LEU A 495 7.88 -24.63 18.73
CA LEU A 495 7.85 -23.74 17.56
C LEU A 495 6.44 -23.20 17.30
N SER A 496 5.41 -24.02 17.48
CA SER A 496 4.02 -23.57 17.42
C SER A 496 3.75 -22.49 18.46
N ALA A 497 4.24 -22.63 19.70
CA ALA A 497 4.06 -21.62 20.74
C ALA A 497 4.72 -20.29 20.36
N ILE A 498 5.96 -20.33 19.84
CA ILE A 498 6.65 -19.15 19.30
C ILE A 498 5.83 -18.54 18.15
N GLY A 499 5.28 -19.37 17.25
CA GLY A 499 4.45 -18.92 16.14
C GLY A 499 3.16 -18.23 16.57
N VAL A 500 2.46 -18.76 17.58
CA VAL A 500 1.26 -18.11 18.14
C VAL A 500 1.60 -16.76 18.74
N VAL A 501 2.70 -16.67 19.51
CA VAL A 501 3.18 -15.40 20.07
C VAL A 501 3.59 -14.44 18.95
N ALA A 502 4.27 -14.91 17.92
CA ALA A 502 4.69 -14.12 16.76
C ALA A 502 3.48 -13.54 16.01
N LEU A 503 2.46 -14.35 15.75
CA LEU A 503 1.21 -13.95 15.10
C LEU A 503 0.43 -12.94 15.97
N GLY A 504 0.34 -13.20 17.28
CA GLY A 504 -0.28 -12.28 18.23
C GLY A 504 0.44 -10.93 18.30
N ALA A 505 1.78 -10.95 18.38
CA ALA A 505 2.62 -9.75 18.37
C ALA A 505 2.52 -8.99 17.04
N LEU A 506 2.45 -9.69 15.91
CA LEU A 506 2.23 -9.08 14.59
C LEU A 506 0.86 -8.41 14.52
N ALA A 507 -0.21 -9.09 14.95
CA ALA A 507 -1.56 -8.52 14.97
C ALA A 507 -1.66 -7.31 15.91
N ALA A 508 -1.09 -7.41 17.12
CA ALA A 508 -1.02 -6.31 18.08
C ALA A 508 -0.17 -5.14 17.56
N GLY A 509 0.94 -5.44 16.88
CA GLY A 509 1.81 -4.46 16.22
C GLY A 509 1.07 -3.70 15.13
N LEU A 510 0.38 -4.40 14.22
CA LEU A 510 -0.45 -3.79 13.18
C LEU A 510 -1.57 -2.93 13.78
N LEU A 511 -2.25 -3.43 14.82
CA LEU A 511 -3.30 -2.66 15.50
C LEU A 511 -2.72 -1.41 16.19
N ARG A 512 -1.57 -1.54 16.86
CA ARG A 512 -0.86 -0.42 17.50
C ARG A 512 -0.47 0.63 16.47
N VAL A 513 0.09 0.22 15.33
CA VAL A 513 0.46 1.10 14.21
C VAL A 513 -0.73 1.97 13.81
N VAL A 514 -1.87 1.35 13.54
CA VAL A 514 -3.05 2.08 13.09
C VAL A 514 -3.67 2.92 14.21
N TYR A 515 -3.70 2.41 15.45
CA TYR A 515 -4.16 3.16 16.61
C TYR A 515 -3.30 4.41 16.86
N THR A 516 -1.97 4.29 16.79
CA THR A 516 -1.05 5.43 16.94
C THR A 516 -1.18 6.41 15.79
N ALA A 517 -1.35 5.94 14.56
CA ALA A 517 -1.61 6.80 13.40
C ALA A 517 -2.94 7.57 13.55
N ALA A 518 -3.94 6.97 14.19
CA ALA A 518 -5.23 7.61 14.45
C ALA A 518 -5.21 8.62 15.62
N ARG A 519 -4.45 8.35 16.68
CA ARG A 519 -4.43 9.18 17.91
C ARG A 519 -3.30 10.20 17.98
N THR A 520 -2.16 9.92 17.36
CA THR A 520 -0.96 10.78 17.39
C THR A 520 -0.36 10.88 15.99
N PRO A 521 -1.04 11.60 15.07
CA PRO A 521 -0.67 11.62 13.66
C PRO A 521 0.74 12.16 13.40
N GLN A 522 1.25 13.04 14.27
CA GLN A 522 2.57 13.66 14.12
C GLN A 522 3.76 12.74 14.48
N ARG A 523 3.57 11.67 15.27
CA ARG A 523 4.67 10.95 15.95
C ARG A 523 5.12 9.64 15.30
N SER A 524 4.44 9.14 14.26
CA SER A 524 4.71 7.80 13.69
C SER A 524 4.79 7.74 12.16
N ARG A 525 5.58 8.64 11.55
CA ARG A 525 5.76 8.76 10.08
C ARG A 525 6.20 7.46 9.38
N HIS A 526 7.03 6.62 10.02
CA HIS A 526 7.50 5.35 9.45
C HIS A 526 6.41 4.27 9.32
N LEU A 527 5.38 4.34 10.17
CA LEU A 527 4.31 3.34 10.23
C LEU A 527 3.14 3.69 9.29
N GLY A 528 2.98 4.96 8.94
CA GLY A 528 2.03 5.45 7.93
C GLY A 528 2.28 4.90 6.52
N ALA A 529 3.55 4.65 6.16
CA ALA A 529 3.92 4.15 4.82
C ALA A 529 3.27 2.81 4.44
N LEU A 530 3.06 1.90 5.42
CA LEU A 530 2.37 0.63 5.19
C LEU A 530 0.86 0.82 5.02
N ALA A 531 0.25 1.69 5.83
CA ALA A 531 -1.17 2.05 5.69
C ALA A 531 -1.43 2.73 4.33
N ASP A 532 -0.50 3.57 3.89
CA ASP A 532 -0.60 4.27 2.62
C ASP A 532 -0.40 3.34 1.42
N LEU A 533 0.51 2.36 1.49
CA LEU A 533 0.64 1.33 0.45
C LEU A 533 -0.68 0.58 0.25
N VAL A 534 -1.43 0.33 1.31
CA VAL A 534 -2.71 -0.40 1.25
C VAL A 534 -3.85 0.47 0.73
N CYS A 535 -3.96 1.72 1.19
CA CYS A 535 -5.07 2.61 0.84
C CYS A 535 -4.88 3.35 -0.50
N PHE A 536 -3.73 3.19 -1.15
CA PHE A 536 -3.43 3.83 -2.43
C PHE A 536 -4.09 3.13 -3.63
N TRP A 537 -4.37 1.83 -3.56
CA TRP A 537 -4.78 1.04 -4.74
C TRP A 537 -6.29 0.93 -4.89
N PRO A 538 -6.85 1.12 -6.11
CA PRO A 538 -8.24 0.80 -6.39
C PRO A 538 -8.54 -0.69 -6.15
N ARG A 539 -9.78 -0.98 -5.78
CA ARG A 539 -10.32 -2.34 -5.63
C ARG A 539 -10.34 -3.02 -6.98
N ALA A 540 -9.60 -4.11 -7.13
CA ALA A 540 -9.52 -4.88 -8.38
C ALA A 540 -9.58 -6.40 -8.16
N ALA A 541 -8.98 -6.88 -7.06
CA ALA A 541 -9.05 -8.29 -6.67
C ALA A 541 -9.96 -8.54 -5.46
N HIS A 542 -9.93 -7.68 -4.46
CA HIS A 542 -10.69 -7.87 -3.22
C HIS A 542 -11.56 -6.64 -2.88
N PRO A 543 -12.88 -6.76 -2.68
CA PRO A 543 -13.78 -5.61 -2.55
C PRO A 543 -13.76 -4.97 -1.16
N THR A 544 -13.35 -5.70 -0.12
CA THR A 544 -13.32 -5.20 1.28
C THR A 544 -12.06 -4.42 1.63
N VAL A 545 -11.14 -4.15 0.69
CA VAL A 545 -9.98 -3.30 0.98
C VAL A 545 -10.41 -1.84 1.18
N PRO A 546 -9.63 -1.05 1.95
CA PRO A 546 -9.91 0.36 2.17
C PRO A 546 -10.17 1.13 0.87
N PRO A 547 -11.08 2.11 0.85
CA PRO A 547 -11.34 2.87 -0.36
C PRO A 547 -10.11 3.69 -0.78
N CYS A 548 -9.77 3.63 -2.06
CA CYS A 548 -8.59 4.27 -2.62
C CYS A 548 -8.67 5.80 -2.54
N TYR A 549 -7.80 6.45 -1.77
CA TYR A 549 -7.80 7.91 -1.66
C TYR A 549 -7.41 8.59 -2.97
N ALA A 550 -6.51 7.97 -3.76
CA ALA A 550 -6.01 8.58 -4.99
C ALA A 550 -7.10 8.78 -6.05
N LEU A 551 -8.17 7.97 -6.05
CA LEU A 551 -9.34 8.17 -6.91
C LEU A 551 -10.13 9.45 -6.60
N LYS A 552 -9.95 10.03 -5.40
CA LYS A 552 -10.51 11.33 -5.02
C LYS A 552 -9.47 12.46 -5.16
N VAL A 553 -8.26 12.24 -4.63
CA VAL A 553 -7.23 13.29 -4.57
C VAL A 553 -6.77 13.71 -5.96
N VAL A 554 -6.52 12.77 -6.88
CA VAL A 554 -5.98 13.10 -8.21
C VAL A 554 -6.95 13.98 -9.03
N PRO A 555 -8.25 13.64 -9.16
CA PRO A 555 -9.23 14.51 -9.82
C PRO A 555 -9.37 15.89 -9.16
N GLU A 556 -9.42 15.95 -7.83
CA GLU A 556 -9.60 17.21 -7.11
C GLU A 556 -8.36 18.12 -7.20
N LEU A 557 -7.15 17.56 -7.18
CA LEU A 557 -5.92 18.31 -7.45
C LEU A 557 -5.89 18.87 -8.86
N ALA A 558 -6.26 18.07 -9.86
CA ALA A 558 -6.33 18.53 -11.24
C ALA A 558 -7.39 19.64 -11.43
N ALA A 559 -8.57 19.48 -10.81
CA ALA A 559 -9.62 20.49 -10.84
C ALA A 559 -9.17 21.80 -10.16
N ARG A 560 -8.51 21.71 -9.00
CA ARG A 560 -7.99 22.88 -8.28
C ARG A 560 -6.88 23.59 -9.07
N ALA A 561 -6.00 22.83 -9.74
CA ALA A 561 -5.00 23.41 -10.63
C ALA A 561 -5.65 24.17 -11.80
N ARG A 562 -6.69 23.60 -12.43
CA ARG A 562 -7.44 24.26 -13.50
C ARG A 562 -8.11 25.56 -13.06
N GLU A 563 -8.68 25.58 -11.86
CA GLU A 563 -9.28 26.79 -11.30
C GLU A 563 -8.27 27.95 -11.24
N HIS A 564 -7.04 27.69 -10.80
CA HIS A 564 -5.98 28.70 -10.77
C HIS A 564 -5.42 29.04 -12.15
N LEU A 565 -5.36 28.06 -13.07
CA LEU A 565 -4.91 28.28 -14.44
C LEU A 565 -5.88 29.13 -15.26
N ALA A 566 -7.14 29.28 -14.83
CA ALA A 566 -8.10 30.18 -15.48
C ALA A 566 -7.63 31.65 -15.48
N GLU A 567 -6.75 32.04 -14.55
CA GLU A 567 -6.05 33.32 -14.58
C GLU A 567 -4.80 33.21 -15.49
N PRO A 568 -4.70 33.96 -16.61
CA PRO A 568 -3.62 33.76 -17.59
C PRO A 568 -2.20 34.05 -17.08
N SER A 569 -2.06 34.94 -16.10
CA SER A 569 -0.77 35.31 -15.49
C SER A 569 -0.33 34.37 -14.36
N THR A 570 -1.17 33.38 -14.01
CA THR A 570 -0.91 32.45 -12.92
C THR A 570 -0.23 31.18 -13.41
N ARG A 571 0.84 30.78 -12.71
CA ARG A 571 1.55 29.52 -12.93
C ARG A 571 1.31 28.59 -11.75
N VAL A 572 1.10 27.30 -11.98
CA VAL A 572 0.75 26.31 -10.95
C VAL A 572 1.87 25.29 -10.78
N VAL A 573 2.36 25.12 -9.55
CA VAL A 573 3.33 24.09 -9.19
C VAL A 573 2.67 23.07 -8.25
N LEU A 574 2.61 21.81 -8.68
CA LEU A 574 2.13 20.70 -7.85
C LEU A 574 3.30 20.09 -7.07
N SER A 575 3.33 20.33 -5.76
CA SER A 575 4.42 19.90 -4.87
C SER A 575 4.02 18.68 -4.03
N GLY A 576 4.59 17.51 -4.27
CA GLY A 576 4.24 16.27 -3.57
C GLY A 576 5.37 15.75 -2.69
N TYR A 577 5.07 15.47 -1.43
CA TYR A 577 6.03 14.86 -0.48
C TYR A 577 5.86 13.34 -0.44
N ASN A 578 6.93 12.56 -0.28
CA ASN A 578 6.89 11.10 -0.10
C ASN A 578 5.90 10.41 -1.09
N LEU A 579 4.79 9.84 -0.60
CA LEU A 579 3.75 9.22 -1.45
C LEU A 579 2.83 10.23 -2.15
N GLY A 580 2.72 11.44 -1.60
CA GLY A 580 2.08 12.58 -2.24
C GLY A 580 2.75 12.96 -3.56
N SER A 581 4.04 12.64 -3.74
CA SER A 581 4.72 12.75 -5.03
C SER A 581 4.05 11.90 -6.11
N LEU A 582 3.50 10.72 -5.77
CA LEU A 582 2.78 9.88 -6.74
C LEU A 582 1.47 10.54 -7.15
N LEU A 583 0.75 11.12 -6.17
CA LEU A 583 -0.51 11.84 -6.42
C LEU A 583 -0.28 13.06 -7.32
N THR A 584 0.78 13.84 -7.07
CA THR A 584 1.09 15.00 -7.91
C THR A 584 1.52 14.61 -9.31
N ILE A 585 2.31 13.54 -9.48
CA ILE A 585 2.68 13.03 -10.81
C ILE A 585 1.44 12.56 -11.57
N MET A 586 0.53 11.82 -10.94
CA MET A 586 -0.70 11.35 -11.60
C MET A 586 -1.66 12.51 -11.91
N ALA A 587 -1.72 13.53 -11.06
CA ALA A 587 -2.48 14.76 -11.33
C ALA A 587 -1.87 15.55 -12.50
N ALA A 588 -0.53 15.67 -12.55
CA ALA A 588 0.17 16.29 -13.66
C ALA A 588 -0.01 15.53 -14.97
N ALA A 589 0.06 14.19 -14.96
CA ALA A 589 -0.20 13.35 -16.13
C ALA A 589 -1.65 13.44 -16.63
N ARG A 590 -2.59 13.71 -15.72
CA ARG A 590 -3.97 14.04 -16.06
C ARG A 590 -4.07 15.41 -16.71
N LEU A 591 -3.46 16.44 -16.11
CA LEU A 591 -3.44 17.79 -16.65
C LEU A 591 -2.79 17.86 -18.04
N ALA A 592 -1.64 17.20 -18.24
CA ALA A 592 -0.93 17.13 -19.52
C ALA A 592 -1.78 16.53 -20.66
N ALA A 593 -2.82 15.77 -20.32
CA ALA A 593 -3.70 15.15 -21.29
C ALA A 593 -5.02 15.88 -21.53
N GLU A 594 -5.43 16.71 -20.57
CA GLU A 594 -6.71 17.44 -20.61
C GLU A 594 -6.51 18.91 -21.00
N LEU A 595 -5.33 19.49 -20.72
CA LEU A 595 -5.06 20.91 -20.94
C LEU A 595 -4.55 21.21 -22.36
N PRO A 596 -4.90 22.38 -22.92
CA PRO A 596 -4.21 22.96 -24.06
C PRO A 596 -2.73 23.28 -23.74
N GLU A 597 -1.89 23.32 -24.77
CA GLU A 597 -0.44 23.57 -24.65
C GLU A 597 -0.13 24.87 -23.90
N ALA A 598 -0.85 25.96 -24.18
CA ALA A 598 -0.68 27.25 -23.52
C ALA A 598 -0.92 27.24 -21.99
N ASP A 599 -1.80 26.35 -21.52
CA ASP A 599 -2.06 26.17 -20.09
C ASP A 599 -1.04 25.23 -19.45
N LEU A 600 -0.63 24.19 -20.19
CA LEU A 600 0.37 23.23 -19.76
C LEU A 600 1.76 23.86 -19.58
N GLU A 601 2.10 24.86 -20.39
CA GLU A 601 3.33 25.67 -20.24
C GLU A 601 3.46 26.35 -18.86
N ARG A 602 2.33 26.55 -18.18
CA ARG A 602 2.23 27.19 -16.86
C ARG A 602 2.15 26.19 -15.72
N VAL A 603 2.25 24.89 -16.00
CA VAL A 603 2.22 23.82 -15.01
C VAL A 603 3.63 23.27 -14.77
N GLY A 604 3.96 23.09 -13.48
CA GLY A 604 5.19 22.46 -13.01
C GLY A 604 4.95 21.44 -11.91
N VAL A 605 5.93 20.58 -11.68
CA VAL A 605 5.87 19.53 -10.65
C VAL A 605 7.10 19.61 -9.77
N LEU A 606 6.90 19.56 -8.46
CA LEU A 606 7.95 19.36 -7.48
C LEU A 606 7.68 18.08 -6.70
N THR A 607 8.67 17.20 -6.58
CA THR A 607 8.57 16.00 -5.76
C THR A 607 9.68 15.99 -4.71
N ALA A 608 9.38 15.63 -3.46
CA ALA A 608 10.38 15.58 -2.40
C ALA A 608 10.32 14.26 -1.64
N GLY A 609 11.45 13.60 -1.43
CA GLY A 609 11.50 12.32 -0.72
C GLY A 609 10.75 11.18 -1.45
N SER A 610 10.65 11.24 -2.77
CA SER A 610 9.77 10.34 -3.54
C SER A 610 10.29 8.90 -3.64
N PRO A 611 9.46 7.87 -3.38
CA PRO A 611 9.79 6.46 -3.60
C PRO A 611 9.58 5.99 -5.05
N LEU A 612 9.33 6.91 -5.99
CA LEU A 612 8.92 6.59 -7.36
C LEU A 612 9.91 5.65 -8.05
N GLN A 613 11.17 6.06 -8.21
CA GLN A 613 12.14 5.35 -9.05
C GLN A 613 12.60 4.01 -8.43
N TRP A 614 12.99 4.01 -7.16
CA TRP A 614 13.60 2.81 -6.55
C TRP A 614 12.56 1.75 -6.14
N GLY A 615 11.30 2.16 -5.90
CA GLY A 615 10.23 1.33 -5.37
C GLY A 615 9.05 1.18 -6.34
N TYR A 616 8.22 2.22 -6.45
CA TYR A 616 6.90 2.13 -7.09
C TYR A 616 6.97 1.80 -8.59
N GLN A 617 7.90 2.40 -9.34
CA GLN A 617 8.12 2.12 -10.77
C GLN A 617 8.49 0.63 -11.02
N ARG A 618 9.18 0.00 -10.06
CA ARG A 618 9.64 -1.39 -10.18
C ARG A 618 8.62 -2.39 -9.65
N ALA A 619 7.85 -2.01 -8.65
CA ALA A 619 6.79 -2.84 -8.08
C ALA A 619 5.53 -2.82 -8.96
N PHE A 620 5.23 -1.69 -9.62
CA PHE A 620 3.99 -1.46 -10.37
C PHE A 620 4.28 -0.98 -11.81
N PRO A 621 5.03 -1.75 -12.60
CA PRO A 621 5.55 -1.32 -13.90
C PRO A 621 4.47 -1.04 -14.96
N ALA A 622 3.25 -1.56 -14.78
CA ALA A 622 2.13 -1.30 -15.68
C ALA A 622 1.47 0.06 -15.44
N LEU A 623 1.40 0.52 -14.18
CA LEU A 623 0.83 1.82 -13.84
C LEU A 623 1.86 2.94 -14.02
N LEU A 624 3.12 2.70 -13.67
CA LEU A 624 4.19 3.69 -13.69
C LEU A 624 5.31 3.28 -14.67
N PRO A 625 5.03 3.12 -15.98
CA PRO A 625 6.08 2.78 -16.93
C PRO A 625 7.03 3.97 -17.14
N GLN A 626 8.31 3.67 -17.34
CA GLN A 626 9.36 4.68 -17.52
C GLN A 626 9.05 5.60 -18.71
N GLU A 627 8.57 5.03 -19.82
CA GLU A 627 8.29 5.76 -21.06
C GLU A 627 7.18 6.80 -20.88
N SER A 628 6.26 6.59 -19.93
CA SER A 628 5.22 7.58 -19.60
C SER A 628 5.74 8.66 -18.68
N LEU A 629 6.68 8.34 -17.78
CA LEU A 629 7.34 9.34 -16.94
C LEU A 629 8.29 10.23 -17.76
N GLU A 630 9.01 9.65 -18.72
CA GLU A 630 9.83 10.38 -19.69
C GLU A 630 8.98 11.33 -20.55
N ARG A 631 7.86 10.83 -21.09
CA ARG A 631 6.91 11.67 -21.83
C ARG A 631 6.35 12.79 -20.97
N LEU A 632 5.91 12.51 -19.75
CA LEU A 632 5.45 13.56 -18.84
C LEU A 632 6.53 14.61 -18.56
N PHE A 633 7.79 14.19 -18.41
CA PHE A 633 8.91 15.13 -18.21
C PHE A 633 9.11 16.04 -19.42
N ALA A 634 8.97 15.51 -20.64
CA ALA A 634 9.06 16.25 -21.90
C ALA A 634 7.83 17.14 -22.15
N ASP A 635 6.61 16.65 -21.88
CA ASP A 635 5.36 17.42 -21.97
C ASP A 635 5.38 18.64 -21.03
N LEU A 636 6.08 18.52 -19.90
CA LEU A 636 6.33 19.61 -18.95
C LEU A 636 7.59 20.43 -19.30
N ASP A 637 8.28 20.15 -20.40
CA ASP A 637 9.49 20.86 -20.85
C ASP A 637 10.53 21.02 -19.70
N GLY A 638 10.78 19.90 -19.00
CA GLY A 638 11.72 19.85 -17.89
C GLY A 638 11.29 20.59 -16.61
N ARG A 639 10.05 21.08 -16.52
CA ARG A 639 9.47 21.73 -15.31
C ARG A 639 9.10 20.74 -14.19
N TRP A 640 9.71 19.56 -14.18
CA TRP A 640 9.63 18.61 -13.07
C TRP A 640 10.95 18.59 -12.29
N ARG A 641 10.89 19.05 -11.03
CA ARG A 641 12.01 19.06 -10.10
C ARG A 641 11.81 18.05 -8.97
N ALA A 642 12.89 17.40 -8.53
CA ALA A 642 12.84 16.37 -7.50
C ALA A 642 13.91 16.58 -6.42
N LEU A 643 13.49 16.97 -5.22
CA LEU A 643 14.37 17.12 -4.06
C LEU A 643 14.61 15.75 -3.41
N CYS A 644 15.88 15.38 -3.24
CA CYS A 644 16.24 14.08 -2.68
C CYS A 644 17.49 14.17 -1.79
N ARG A 645 17.52 13.31 -0.77
CA ARG A 645 18.68 13.10 0.11
C ARG A 645 19.10 11.64 0.05
N GLY A 646 20.40 11.37 0.08
CA GLY A 646 20.86 9.98 0.08
C GLY A 646 20.62 9.23 1.40
N THR A 647 20.50 9.99 2.49
CA THR A 647 20.14 9.58 3.86
C THR A 647 18.64 9.27 4.04
N ASP A 648 17.80 9.55 3.04
CA ASP A 648 16.37 9.27 3.07
C ASP A 648 16.07 7.81 2.70
N ILE A 649 15.44 7.03 3.58
CA ILE A 649 15.11 5.63 3.34
C ILE A 649 13.96 5.44 2.33
N PHE A 650 13.06 6.42 2.22
CA PHE A 650 11.88 6.38 1.37
C PHE A 650 12.11 7.09 0.04
N GLY A 651 12.89 8.16 0.06
CA GLY A 651 13.22 8.98 -1.10
C GLY A 651 14.47 8.54 -1.85
N GLY A 652 14.62 9.06 -3.06
CA GLY A 652 15.84 8.99 -3.86
C GLY A 652 15.69 9.80 -5.14
N GLY A 653 16.72 9.76 -6.00
CA GLY A 653 16.63 10.32 -7.34
C GLY A 653 15.44 9.75 -8.11
N VAL A 654 14.72 10.61 -8.82
CA VAL A 654 13.48 10.27 -9.51
C VAL A 654 13.72 10.25 -11.01
N THR A 655 14.35 11.29 -11.51
CA THR A 655 14.60 11.53 -12.94
C THR A 655 16.00 11.08 -13.37
N THR A 656 16.91 10.78 -12.43
CA THR A 656 18.30 10.42 -12.74
C THR A 656 18.79 9.11 -12.09
N TRP A 657 19.75 8.45 -12.72
CA TRP A 657 20.37 7.21 -12.25
C TRP A 657 21.82 7.06 -12.74
N ARG A 658 22.48 5.96 -12.35
CA ARG A 658 23.89 5.64 -12.69
C ARG A 658 24.86 6.76 -12.30
N HIS A 659 24.67 7.29 -11.09
CA HIS A 659 25.53 8.32 -10.53
C HIS A 659 26.99 7.85 -10.38
N SER A 660 27.92 8.67 -10.85
CA SER A 660 29.37 8.52 -10.67
C SER A 660 29.99 9.90 -10.46
N VAL A 661 31.06 9.97 -9.68
CA VAL A 661 31.83 11.21 -9.50
C VAL A 661 33.10 11.13 -10.31
N ALA A 662 33.37 12.16 -11.11
CA ALA A 662 34.62 12.34 -11.85
C ALA A 662 34.87 13.84 -12.05
N ASP A 663 36.13 14.27 -11.96
CA ASP A 663 36.53 15.68 -12.16
C ASP A 663 35.76 16.68 -11.27
N ARG A 664 35.54 16.32 -9.99
CA ARG A 664 34.71 17.09 -9.04
C ARG A 664 33.29 17.38 -9.53
N ARG A 665 32.79 16.58 -10.48
CA ARG A 665 31.43 16.65 -11.02
C ARG A 665 30.68 15.36 -10.74
N LEU A 666 29.40 15.50 -10.47
CA LEU A 666 28.47 14.39 -10.42
C LEU A 666 27.95 14.14 -11.83
N HIS A 667 28.19 12.95 -12.38
CA HIS A 667 27.66 12.52 -13.66
C HIS A 667 26.56 11.49 -13.47
N GLY A 668 25.63 11.42 -14.40
CA GLY A 668 24.59 10.41 -14.43
C GLY A 668 23.86 10.35 -15.77
N VAL A 669 22.78 9.60 -15.80
CA VAL A 669 21.83 9.56 -16.92
C VAL A 669 20.49 10.02 -16.37
N GLY A 670 19.79 10.89 -17.10
CA GLY A 670 18.49 11.40 -16.69
C GLY A 670 17.54 11.65 -17.84
N PHE A 671 16.30 12.00 -17.50
CA PHE A 671 15.31 12.45 -18.47
C PHE A 671 15.73 13.77 -19.13
N LEU A 672 15.42 13.91 -20.41
CA LEU A 672 15.72 15.12 -21.19
C LEU A 672 14.43 15.85 -21.59
N PRO A 673 14.43 17.19 -21.69
CA PRO A 673 13.25 17.97 -22.07
C PRO A 673 12.74 17.68 -23.49
N ASP A 674 13.63 17.31 -24.41
CA ASP A 674 13.32 16.88 -25.78
C ASP A 674 12.81 15.43 -25.87
N GLY A 675 12.73 14.74 -24.73
CA GLY A 675 12.25 13.36 -24.60
C GLY A 675 13.37 12.33 -24.50
N GLY A 676 13.02 11.16 -23.96
CA GLY A 676 13.95 10.06 -23.75
C GLY A 676 14.93 10.33 -22.59
N CYS A 677 16.13 9.77 -22.68
CA CYS A 677 17.14 9.85 -21.61
C CYS A 677 18.54 10.01 -22.16
N GLY A 678 19.37 10.80 -21.48
CA GLY A 678 20.76 11.07 -21.88
C GLY A 678 21.68 11.41 -20.72
N PRO A 679 22.97 11.65 -21.01
CA PRO A 679 23.96 12.02 -20.02
C PRO A 679 23.65 13.40 -19.43
N VAL A 680 23.79 13.52 -18.11
CA VAL A 680 23.65 14.77 -17.36
C VAL A 680 24.80 14.90 -16.37
N SER A 681 25.22 16.12 -16.09
CA SER A 681 26.30 16.41 -15.14
C SER A 681 25.97 17.61 -14.27
N ALA A 682 26.46 17.60 -13.03
CA ALA A 682 26.25 18.65 -12.04
C ALA A 682 27.55 19.00 -11.30
N THR A 683 27.72 20.27 -10.98
CA THR A 683 28.67 20.78 -9.98
C THR A 683 27.89 21.20 -8.73
N ALA A 684 28.52 21.08 -7.56
CA ALA A 684 27.92 21.59 -6.33
C ALA A 684 27.80 23.12 -6.43
N ASP A 685 26.68 23.66 -5.96
CA ASP A 685 26.54 25.10 -5.79
C ASP A 685 27.10 25.57 -4.43
N GLU A 686 26.97 26.86 -4.14
CA GLU A 686 27.44 27.50 -2.89
C GLU A 686 26.87 26.86 -1.62
N ASN A 687 25.70 26.21 -1.72
CA ASN A 687 25.04 25.52 -0.61
C ASN A 687 25.36 24.01 -0.58
N GLY A 688 26.20 23.53 -1.50
CA GLY A 688 26.52 22.10 -1.62
C GLY A 688 25.43 21.29 -2.33
N VAL A 689 24.44 21.94 -2.95
CA VAL A 689 23.37 21.25 -3.69
C VAL A 689 23.89 20.82 -5.06
N LEU A 690 23.63 19.57 -5.42
CA LEU A 690 23.96 19.01 -6.74
C LEU A 690 22.68 18.86 -7.58
N ILE A 691 22.49 19.76 -8.55
CA ILE A 691 21.33 19.70 -9.46
C ILE A 691 21.69 18.89 -10.70
N LEU A 692 21.27 17.63 -10.73
CA LEU A 692 21.51 16.70 -11.81
C LEU A 692 20.23 16.49 -12.61
N GLY A 693 20.13 17.11 -13.79
CA GLY A 693 18.90 17.07 -14.61
C GLY A 693 17.70 17.64 -13.85
N GLY A 694 16.69 16.81 -13.57
CA GLY A 694 15.54 17.17 -12.74
C GLY A 694 15.74 16.94 -11.23
N ASP A 695 16.79 16.22 -10.81
CA ASP A 695 16.99 15.82 -9.41
C ASP A 695 17.94 16.80 -8.67
N HIS A 696 17.48 17.34 -7.55
CA HIS A 696 18.23 18.20 -6.65
C HIS A 696 18.69 17.35 -5.45
N TRP A 697 19.99 17.04 -5.40
CA TRP A 697 20.59 16.31 -4.29
C TRP A 697 21.02 17.26 -3.19
N LEU A 698 20.34 17.18 -2.06
CA LEU A 698 20.56 18.07 -0.91
C LEU A 698 21.64 17.50 0.02
N PRO A 699 22.49 18.35 0.61
CA PRO A 699 23.33 17.97 1.74
C PRO A 699 22.47 17.58 2.95
N ASP A 700 22.96 16.64 3.76
CA ASP A 700 22.31 16.24 5.00
C ASP A 700 23.36 15.74 6.02
N PRO A 701 23.71 16.53 7.05
CA PRO A 701 23.00 17.69 7.60
C PRO A 701 22.97 18.98 6.74
N LEU A 702 22.07 19.90 7.08
CA LEU A 702 22.06 21.28 6.54
C LEU A 702 23.31 22.04 7.00
N ARG A 703 23.98 22.76 6.10
CA ARG A 703 25.21 23.52 6.38
C ARG A 703 25.05 24.61 7.45
N GLY A 704 23.88 25.26 7.53
CA GLY A 704 23.62 26.32 8.50
C GLY A 704 22.32 27.06 8.28
N PRO A 705 21.92 27.95 9.20
CA PRO A 705 20.71 28.76 9.05
C PRO A 705 20.89 29.78 7.92
N THR A 706 19.93 29.83 6.99
CA THR A 706 19.91 30.79 5.88
C THR A 706 19.26 32.12 6.25
N GLY A 707 18.68 32.23 7.46
CA GLY A 707 17.92 33.39 7.93
C GLY A 707 16.52 33.56 7.29
N ARG A 708 16.23 32.86 6.19
CA ARG A 708 14.93 32.89 5.48
C ARG A 708 14.00 31.75 5.88
N HIS A 709 14.58 30.59 6.22
CA HIS A 709 13.85 29.37 6.56
C HIS A 709 14.16 28.96 8.00
N ARG A 710 13.25 28.17 8.58
CA ARG A 710 13.54 27.45 9.82
C ARG A 710 14.79 26.60 9.60
N TRP A 711 15.66 26.50 10.61
CA TRP A 711 16.82 25.61 10.55
C TRP A 711 16.64 24.42 11.50
N ALA A 712 17.16 23.26 11.10
CA ALA A 712 17.12 22.03 11.87
C ALA A 712 18.53 21.40 11.97
N PRO A 713 19.00 21.05 13.18
CA PRO A 713 20.31 20.44 13.36
C PRO A 713 20.31 18.95 12.99
N GLY A 714 21.47 18.46 12.54
CA GLY A 714 21.74 17.03 12.36
C GLY A 714 21.14 16.42 11.09
N VAL A 715 21.23 15.09 10.99
CA VAL A 715 20.80 14.33 9.79
C VAL A 715 19.27 14.19 9.77
N LEU A 716 18.62 14.85 8.82
CA LEU A 716 17.17 14.94 8.66
C LEU A 716 16.55 13.71 7.98
N LYS A 717 17.31 12.97 7.16
CA LYS A 717 16.83 11.79 6.44
C LYS A 717 15.61 12.12 5.57
N HIS A 718 14.44 11.57 5.92
CA HIS A 718 13.17 11.67 5.19
C HIS A 718 12.28 12.83 5.67
N GLN A 719 12.78 13.70 6.54
CA GLN A 719 11.99 14.75 7.21
C GLN A 719 12.39 16.13 6.73
N ASP A 720 11.45 17.07 6.76
CA ASP A 720 11.74 18.50 6.64
C ASP A 720 12.54 18.85 5.37
N TYR A 721 11.97 18.59 4.20
CA TYR A 721 12.53 19.07 2.93
C TYR A 721 12.25 20.56 2.69
N VAL A 722 11.22 21.12 3.36
CA VAL A 722 10.75 22.51 3.19
C VAL A 722 11.70 23.54 3.79
N VAL A 723 12.44 23.13 4.82
CA VAL A 723 13.36 24.00 5.55
C VAL A 723 14.61 24.35 4.75
N ASP A 724 14.85 23.62 3.65
CA ASP A 724 15.96 23.86 2.75
C ASP A 724 15.61 25.00 1.79
N ALA A 725 16.49 25.98 1.66
CA ALA A 725 16.28 27.11 0.74
C ALA A 725 16.15 26.66 -0.72
N GLU A 726 16.70 25.49 -1.05
CA GLU A 726 16.54 24.89 -2.37
C GLU A 726 15.09 24.52 -2.70
N TRP A 727 14.20 24.41 -1.70
CA TRP A 727 12.77 24.23 -1.94
C TRP A 727 12.21 25.34 -2.82
N ASP A 728 12.48 26.60 -2.46
CA ASP A 728 11.95 27.77 -3.17
C ASP A 728 12.59 27.92 -4.57
N HIS A 729 13.88 27.58 -4.70
CA HIS A 729 14.55 27.51 -6.00
C HIS A 729 13.91 26.46 -6.91
N ALA A 730 13.63 25.27 -6.37
CA ALA A 730 13.00 24.20 -7.12
C ALA A 730 11.56 24.56 -7.52
N VAL A 731 10.80 25.26 -6.67
CA VAL A 731 9.48 25.82 -7.02
C VAL A 731 9.59 26.83 -8.16
N ALA A 732 10.54 27.78 -8.09
CA ALA A 732 10.75 28.77 -9.16
C ALA A 732 11.14 28.10 -10.50
N MET A 733 12.03 27.11 -10.46
CA MET A 733 12.42 26.33 -11.63
C MET A 733 11.25 25.50 -12.19
N ALA A 734 10.44 24.87 -11.34
CA ALA A 734 9.24 24.15 -11.75
C ALA A 734 8.18 25.10 -12.32
N ALA A 735 8.09 26.33 -11.82
CA ALA A 735 7.24 27.36 -12.42
C ALA A 735 7.81 27.91 -13.75
N GLY A 736 8.95 27.44 -14.25
CA GLY A 736 9.56 27.93 -15.49
C GLY A 736 10.14 29.36 -15.38
N LEU A 737 10.55 29.76 -14.17
CA LEU A 737 11.12 31.10 -13.88
C LEU A 737 12.65 31.09 -13.76
N GLY A 738 13.28 29.94 -14.02
CA GLY A 738 14.72 29.74 -13.87
C GLY A 738 15.18 29.59 -12.42
N LYS A 739 16.48 29.32 -12.21
CA LYS A 739 17.09 29.39 -10.88
C LYS A 739 17.35 30.88 -10.57
N PRO A 740 16.89 31.41 -9.43
CA PRO A 740 17.23 32.77 -9.05
C PRO A 740 18.75 32.91 -8.92
N ALA A 741 19.31 33.99 -9.47
CA ALA A 741 20.69 34.34 -9.20
C ALA A 741 20.84 34.61 -7.70
N CYS A 742 21.80 33.94 -7.05
CA CYS A 742 22.19 34.29 -5.70
C CYS A 742 22.88 35.65 -5.79
N GLY A 743 22.18 36.72 -5.41
CA GLY A 743 22.75 38.07 -5.46
C GLY A 743 21.69 39.12 -5.76
N GLU A 744 21.64 40.14 -4.91
CA GLU A 744 20.85 41.37 -5.06
C GLU A 744 19.33 41.23 -4.88
N GLN A 745 18.92 40.86 -3.66
CA GLN A 745 18.05 41.84 -3.00
C GLN A 745 18.95 43.03 -2.67
N GLY A 746 18.91 44.05 -3.54
CA GLY A 746 19.36 45.38 -3.17
C GLY A 746 18.79 45.65 -1.79
N SER A 747 19.69 45.88 -0.84
CA SER A 747 19.32 46.14 0.54
C SER A 747 18.22 47.20 0.54
N LEU A 748 17.05 46.88 1.09
CA LEU A 748 16.04 47.89 1.43
C LEU A 748 16.57 48.87 2.50
N PHE A 749 17.78 48.61 3.03
CA PHE A 749 18.61 49.52 3.81
C PHE A 749 20.01 49.62 3.17
N GLY A 750 20.14 50.43 2.11
CA GLY A 750 21.47 50.94 1.76
C GLY A 750 22.11 51.56 3.02
N ASP A 751 23.43 51.38 3.17
CA ASP A 751 24.30 52.02 4.18
C ASP A 751 24.87 51.11 5.28
N PHE A 752 25.46 49.96 4.93
CA PHE A 752 26.62 49.49 5.70
C PHE A 752 27.76 49.05 4.76
N PRO A 753 28.96 49.66 4.86
CA PRO A 753 30.10 49.24 4.06
C PRO A 753 30.62 47.87 4.51
N PRO A 754 31.20 47.07 3.60
CA PRO A 754 31.76 45.77 3.94
C PRO A 754 32.92 45.92 4.92
N LYS A 755 32.89 45.15 6.02
CA LYS A 755 34.05 45.01 6.89
C LYS A 755 35.14 44.25 6.13
N ARG A 756 36.33 44.86 6.10
CA ARG A 756 37.57 44.30 5.54
C ARG A 756 38.04 43.07 6.29
#